data_AF-A0AAV7MX64-F1
#
_entry.id   AF-A0AAV7MX64-F1
#
_cell.length_a   1.000
_cell.length_b   1.000
_cell.length_c   1.000
_cell.angle_alpha   90.00
_cell.angle_beta   90.00
_cell.angle_gamma   90.00
#
_symmetry.space_group_name_H-M   'P 1'
#
loop_
_entity.id
_entity.type
_entity.pdbx_description
1 polymer ?
#
loop_
_entity_poly.entity_id
_entity_poly.type
_entity_poly.pdbx_seq_one_letter_code
_entity_poly.pdbx_strand_id
1 'polypeptide(L)'
;MRTLRGHSEKYGTVFTIHIGSRPVLVLCGYETVKEALVDQADDFSGRGHFPAFYLITKGYGVVISNGERWKQLRRFSLITLRNFGMGKRSIEERIQEEAQFLVEELRKTKERAFDPTFFFSKAVSNVICSVVFGSRFDYEDKKFLSLLQLLNDNFRFLSTTWGQLLNRFPGIILPLPGPHRKMLKNIKVVKRLVKEYIKEHQMILDPSNPRDFIDCFLIKMQQETQNRASEFSMKNLVMTTLNLFAAGTETVSTTLRYGLMILLKYPEVEETVHQEIEHVIGESRLPCMEDRNKMPYTEAVIHEIQRFIDIIPLNLPHSVTRDTTFRGYTIPKGTDVIPVLSSVLHDQNKFGNPKCFDPQRFLDGNGYFRKNDAFMPFSAETAFNPTFYFSKAVSNVICSVVFGNRFDYEDKKFLSLLQLLNENIRFLSSAWSQLFNNFPRIIQPLPGPHKTYLHNVKMVKRFVKEYIKEHQETLDPNNPRDFIDCFLFKMQQEKQNPVSEFSMKNLVVTTLDLFAAGTETVSTTLRYGLLIFLKNPEVEERTHQEIDRVIGKSRQPCMDDRSKMPYTEAVIHEIQRFSDIIPLNVLHSVTRDTTFRGYTIPKGMDVIPVLSSVLYDEKMFGCPESFDPNHFMDGNGSFKRNDAFMPFSTGKRICPGERLAGMELFLFFTNILQNFSLKAANNSDNIDLTPEMSGFGNIPQAYQLHLIPRLK
;
A
#
# COMPACT_ATOMS: atom_id res chain seq x y z
N MET A 1 -25.36 -18.92 9.43
CA MET A 1 -24.30 -18.73 10.45
C MET A 1 -24.11 -19.96 11.34
N ARG A 2 -25.09 -20.35 12.18
CA ARG A 2 -24.98 -21.54 13.05
C ARG A 2 -24.56 -22.81 12.30
N THR A 3 -25.10 -23.00 11.08
CA THR A 3 -24.79 -24.15 10.22
C THR A 3 -23.33 -24.18 9.74
N LEU A 4 -22.73 -23.04 9.37
CA LEU A 4 -21.35 -23.01 8.86
C LEU A 4 -20.31 -23.22 9.97
N ARG A 5 -20.55 -22.67 11.17
CA ARG A 5 -19.67 -22.93 12.32
C ARG A 5 -19.76 -24.39 12.79
N GLY A 6 -20.97 -24.97 12.83
CA GLY A 6 -21.12 -26.40 13.11
C GLY A 6 -20.46 -27.29 12.04
N HIS A 7 -20.45 -26.86 10.77
CA HIS A 7 -19.70 -27.55 9.73
C HIS A 7 -18.19 -27.42 9.90
N SER A 8 -17.66 -26.28 10.36
CA SER A 8 -16.22 -26.19 10.64
C SER A 8 -15.76 -27.09 11.78
N GLU A 9 -16.62 -27.35 12.78
CA GLU A 9 -16.32 -28.31 13.85
C GLU A 9 -16.20 -29.74 13.32
N LYS A 10 -16.98 -30.09 12.28
CA LYS A 10 -16.99 -31.43 11.68
C LYS A 10 -15.93 -31.63 10.59
N TYR A 11 -15.74 -30.64 9.73
CA TYR A 11 -14.93 -30.75 8.50
C TYR A 11 -13.62 -29.95 8.56
N GLY A 12 -13.35 -29.25 9.66
CA GLY A 12 -12.18 -28.40 9.83
C GLY A 12 -12.39 -26.97 9.33
N THR A 13 -11.31 -26.19 9.32
CA THR A 13 -11.36 -24.75 9.01
C THR A 13 -11.53 -24.42 7.53
N VAL A 14 -11.36 -25.41 6.65
CA VAL A 14 -11.51 -25.29 5.19
C VAL A 14 -12.44 -26.40 4.71
N PHE A 15 -13.57 -26.05 4.12
CA PHE A 15 -14.50 -27.03 3.57
C PHE A 15 -15.32 -26.46 2.42
N THR A 16 -15.84 -27.34 1.56
CA THR A 16 -16.65 -26.96 0.41
C THR A 16 -18.13 -27.17 0.69
N ILE A 17 -18.95 -26.20 0.35
CA ILE A 17 -20.41 -26.34 0.28
C ILE A 17 -20.90 -26.12 -1.14
N HIS A 18 -22.03 -26.74 -1.49
CA HIS A 18 -22.68 -26.51 -2.77
C HIS A 18 -23.83 -25.53 -2.61
N ILE A 19 -23.70 -24.34 -3.20
CA ILE A 19 -24.75 -23.31 -3.27
C ILE A 19 -25.46 -23.49 -4.60
N GLY A 20 -26.52 -24.31 -4.61
CA GLY A 20 -27.11 -24.79 -5.85
C GLY A 20 -26.15 -25.76 -6.53
N SER A 21 -25.85 -25.52 -7.81
CA SER A 21 -24.85 -26.31 -8.57
C SER A 21 -23.41 -25.84 -8.39
N ARG A 22 -23.17 -24.77 -7.62
CA ARG A 22 -21.87 -24.09 -7.57
C ARG A 22 -21.08 -24.54 -6.32
N PRO A 23 -19.87 -25.06 -6.47
CA PRO A 23 -18.99 -25.30 -5.33
C PRO A 23 -18.49 -23.96 -4.79
N VAL A 24 -18.56 -23.80 -3.46
CA VAL A 24 -18.10 -22.62 -2.75
C VAL A 24 -17.23 -23.07 -1.59
N LEU A 25 -16.00 -22.58 -1.56
CA LEU A 25 -15.06 -22.82 -0.49
C LEU A 25 -15.42 -21.93 0.71
N VAL A 26 -15.47 -22.51 1.90
CA VAL A 26 -15.74 -21.79 3.15
C VAL A 26 -14.48 -21.81 4.00
N LEU A 27 -14.06 -20.63 4.45
CA LEU A 27 -12.89 -20.44 5.30
C LEU A 27 -13.35 -19.96 6.68
N CYS A 28 -12.96 -20.70 7.72
CA CYS A 28 -13.30 -20.41 9.11
C CYS A 28 -12.03 -20.28 9.98
N GLY A 29 -12.11 -19.48 11.03
CA GLY A 29 -11.03 -19.26 12.00
C GLY A 29 -9.98 -18.25 11.50
N TYR A 30 -9.30 -17.61 12.45
CA TYR A 30 -8.38 -16.51 12.16
C TYR A 30 -7.26 -16.91 11.21
N GLU A 31 -6.51 -17.96 11.54
CA GLU A 31 -5.33 -18.37 10.76
C GLU A 31 -5.67 -18.66 9.30
N THR A 32 -6.78 -19.37 9.06
CA THR A 32 -7.21 -19.75 7.71
C THR A 32 -7.66 -18.53 6.89
N VAL A 33 -8.42 -17.62 7.50
CA VAL A 33 -8.90 -16.42 6.80
C VAL A 33 -7.75 -15.45 6.54
N LYS A 34 -6.82 -15.30 7.49
CA LYS A 34 -5.60 -14.50 7.33
C LYS A 34 -4.74 -15.07 6.20
N GLU A 35 -4.45 -16.36 6.22
CA GLU A 35 -3.62 -17.02 5.21
C GLU A 35 -4.18 -16.81 3.78
N ALA A 36 -5.50 -16.94 3.60
CA ALA A 36 -6.12 -16.73 2.30
C ALA A 36 -6.13 -15.24 1.89
N LEU A 37 -6.58 -14.34 2.76
CA LEU A 37 -6.86 -12.95 2.37
C LEU A 37 -5.66 -12.01 2.50
N VAL A 38 -4.62 -12.41 3.23
CA VAL A 38 -3.38 -11.65 3.43
C VAL A 38 -2.23 -12.38 2.75
N ASP A 39 -1.87 -13.56 3.25
CA ASP A 39 -0.63 -14.25 2.87
C ASP A 39 -0.69 -14.73 1.40
N GLN A 40 -1.90 -15.08 0.92
CA GLN A 40 -2.18 -15.44 -0.47
C GLN A 40 -3.14 -14.45 -1.16
N ALA A 41 -3.06 -13.15 -0.81
CA ALA A 41 -3.99 -12.13 -1.28
C ALA A 41 -4.12 -12.06 -2.81
N ASP A 42 -3.03 -12.24 -3.56
CA ASP A 42 -3.08 -12.22 -5.04
C ASP A 42 -4.01 -13.29 -5.61
N ASP A 43 -4.06 -14.45 -4.95
CA ASP A 43 -4.85 -15.59 -5.38
C ASP A 43 -6.31 -15.45 -4.93
N PHE A 44 -6.56 -14.94 -3.73
CA PHE A 44 -7.93 -14.79 -3.19
C PHE A 44 -8.54 -13.38 -3.38
N SER A 45 -7.90 -12.49 -4.13
CA SER A 45 -8.35 -11.09 -4.33
C SER A 45 -9.61 -10.93 -5.19
N GLY A 46 -9.99 -11.97 -5.95
CA GLY A 46 -11.13 -11.90 -6.84
C GLY A 46 -12.45 -11.72 -6.08
N ARG A 47 -13.44 -11.10 -6.71
CA ARG A 47 -14.83 -11.02 -6.24
C ARG A 47 -15.65 -12.18 -6.80
N GLY A 48 -16.26 -12.93 -5.91
CA GLY A 48 -17.09 -14.09 -6.22
C GLY A 48 -18.50 -13.73 -6.68
N HIS A 49 -19.23 -14.76 -7.10
CA HIS A 49 -20.54 -14.58 -7.69
C HIS A 49 -21.62 -14.29 -6.63
N PHE A 50 -22.17 -13.07 -6.68
CA PHE A 50 -23.28 -12.63 -5.82
C PHE A 50 -24.46 -12.11 -6.66
N PRO A 51 -25.46 -12.95 -6.99
CA PRO A 51 -26.51 -12.62 -7.95
C PRO A 51 -27.26 -11.32 -7.66
N ALA A 52 -27.65 -11.08 -6.41
CA ALA A 52 -28.40 -9.87 -6.05
C ALA A 52 -27.58 -8.59 -6.32
N PHE A 53 -26.29 -8.59 -6.01
CA PHE A 53 -25.41 -7.45 -6.32
C PHE A 53 -25.17 -7.34 -7.81
N TYR A 54 -25.03 -8.45 -8.54
CA TYR A 54 -24.85 -8.40 -9.99
C TYR A 54 -26.07 -7.81 -10.71
N LEU A 55 -27.30 -8.07 -10.22
CA LEU A 55 -28.52 -7.44 -10.73
C LEU A 55 -28.52 -5.91 -10.50
N ILE A 56 -27.95 -5.47 -9.37
CA ILE A 56 -27.80 -4.05 -9.04
C ILE A 56 -26.72 -3.41 -9.92
N THR A 57 -25.55 -4.00 -10.00
CA THR A 57 -24.34 -3.32 -10.50
C THR A 57 -23.99 -3.69 -11.93
N LYS A 58 -24.45 -4.84 -12.42
CA LYS A 58 -24.06 -5.45 -13.71
C LYS A 58 -22.54 -5.54 -13.89
N GLY A 59 -21.78 -5.74 -12.81
CA GLY A 59 -20.31 -5.82 -12.84
C GLY A 59 -19.59 -4.46 -12.85
N TYR A 60 -20.29 -3.34 -12.71
CA TYR A 60 -19.71 -1.99 -12.64
C TYR A 60 -19.59 -1.51 -11.18
N GLY A 61 -18.73 -0.54 -10.94
CA GLY A 61 -18.46 0.00 -9.60
C GLY A 61 -17.32 -0.72 -8.88
N VAL A 62 -16.85 -0.13 -7.77
CA VAL A 62 -15.64 -0.57 -7.07
C VAL A 62 -15.80 -1.82 -6.21
N VAL A 63 -17.02 -2.11 -5.70
CA VAL A 63 -17.20 -3.15 -4.66
C VAL A 63 -17.12 -4.57 -5.21
N ILE A 64 -17.73 -4.82 -6.38
CA ILE A 64 -17.86 -6.17 -6.96
C ILE A 64 -17.10 -6.38 -8.27
N SER A 65 -16.37 -5.36 -8.75
CA SER A 65 -15.57 -5.48 -9.96
C SER A 65 -14.30 -6.30 -9.72
N ASN A 66 -13.70 -6.76 -10.81
CA ASN A 66 -12.46 -7.54 -10.83
C ASN A 66 -11.48 -6.96 -11.85
N GLY A 67 -10.23 -7.41 -11.77
CA GLY A 67 -9.19 -7.08 -12.75
C GLY A 67 -8.91 -5.58 -12.86
N GLU A 68 -8.68 -5.10 -14.08
CA GLU A 68 -8.25 -3.73 -14.32
C GLU A 68 -9.31 -2.69 -13.94
N ARG A 69 -10.60 -3.00 -14.11
CA ARG A 69 -11.70 -2.16 -13.61
C ARG A 69 -11.60 -1.90 -12.12
N TRP A 70 -11.43 -2.96 -11.34
CA TRP A 70 -11.31 -2.83 -9.89
C TRP A 70 -10.05 -2.04 -9.52
N LYS A 71 -8.91 -2.31 -10.15
CA LYS A 71 -7.65 -1.61 -9.89
C LYS A 71 -7.78 -0.10 -10.14
N GLN A 72 -8.31 0.31 -11.30
CA GLN A 72 -8.50 1.72 -11.64
C GLN A 72 -9.48 2.41 -10.69
N LEU A 73 -10.65 1.81 -10.46
CA LEU A 73 -11.69 2.41 -9.61
C LEU A 73 -11.28 2.46 -8.14
N ARG A 74 -10.70 1.38 -7.60
CA ARG A 74 -10.23 1.34 -6.20
C ARG A 74 -9.16 2.38 -5.95
N ARG A 75 -8.16 2.44 -6.84
CA ARG A 75 -7.07 3.39 -6.70
C ARG A 75 -7.57 4.84 -6.79
N PHE A 76 -8.42 5.13 -7.77
CA PHE A 76 -9.06 6.44 -7.87
C PHE A 76 -9.86 6.77 -6.61
N SER A 77 -10.72 5.87 -6.13
CA SER A 77 -11.53 6.10 -4.94
C SER A 77 -10.71 6.36 -3.68
N LEU A 78 -9.64 5.59 -3.44
CA LEU A 78 -8.79 5.78 -2.26
C LEU A 78 -8.07 7.12 -2.28
N ILE A 79 -7.52 7.53 -3.44
CA ILE A 79 -6.85 8.82 -3.59
C ILE A 79 -7.84 9.97 -3.38
N THR A 80 -9.00 9.90 -4.03
CA THR A 80 -10.00 10.97 -3.97
C THR A 80 -10.58 11.12 -2.56
N LEU A 81 -10.91 10.02 -1.87
CA LEU A 81 -11.37 10.05 -0.48
C LEU A 81 -10.30 10.65 0.46
N ARG A 82 -9.02 10.32 0.24
CA ARG A 82 -7.92 10.90 1.01
C ARG A 82 -7.77 12.41 0.75
N ASN A 83 -7.82 12.84 -0.51
CA ASN A 83 -7.65 14.25 -0.88
C ASN A 83 -8.78 15.13 -0.34
N PHE A 84 -10.03 14.64 -0.32
CA PHE A 84 -11.15 15.35 0.28
C PHE A 84 -11.22 15.20 1.82
N GLY A 85 -10.37 14.36 2.41
CA GLY A 85 -10.16 14.28 3.87
C GLY A 85 -8.93 15.04 4.39
N MET A 86 -7.94 15.31 3.53
CA MET A 86 -6.69 16.02 3.83
C MET A 86 -6.57 17.38 3.11
N GLY A 87 -7.68 17.91 2.56
CA GLY A 87 -7.74 19.15 1.76
C GLY A 87 -8.23 20.38 2.53
N LYS A 88 -8.90 21.32 1.82
CA LYS A 88 -9.36 22.64 2.33
C LYS A 88 -10.28 22.61 3.57
N ARG A 89 -10.94 21.48 3.82
CA ARG A 89 -11.66 21.14 5.07
C ARG A 89 -11.37 19.68 5.38
N SER A 90 -10.98 19.37 6.60
CA SER A 90 -10.68 17.98 6.98
C SER A 90 -11.97 17.13 7.01
N ILE A 91 -11.84 15.81 6.82
CA ILE A 91 -13.01 14.92 7.02
C ILE A 91 -13.50 14.97 8.46
N GLU A 92 -12.60 15.23 9.40
CA GLU A 92 -12.88 15.40 10.81
C GLU A 92 -13.79 16.60 11.07
N GLU A 93 -13.49 17.77 10.50
CA GLU A 93 -14.34 18.96 10.63
C GLU A 93 -15.77 18.68 10.15
N ARG A 94 -15.92 17.97 9.03
CA ARG A 94 -17.24 17.58 8.49
C ARG A 94 -18.00 16.64 9.42
N ILE A 95 -17.28 15.72 10.09
CA ILE A 95 -17.86 14.81 11.07
C ILE A 95 -18.26 15.57 12.34
N GLN A 96 -17.43 16.51 12.81
CA GLN A 96 -17.73 17.36 13.96
C GLN A 96 -18.96 18.23 13.72
N GLU A 97 -19.03 18.91 12.55
CA GLU A 97 -20.20 19.69 12.13
C GLU A 97 -21.46 18.82 12.15
N GLU A 98 -21.41 17.63 11.55
CA GLU A 98 -22.58 16.74 11.48
C GLU A 98 -22.95 16.12 12.83
N ALA A 99 -21.97 15.87 13.71
CA ALA A 99 -22.22 15.44 15.08
C ALA A 99 -22.98 16.53 15.88
N GLN A 100 -22.65 17.81 15.69
CA GLN A 100 -23.40 18.90 16.31
C GLN A 100 -24.85 18.96 15.81
N PHE A 101 -25.07 18.84 14.49
CA PHE A 101 -26.42 18.78 13.93
C PHE A 101 -27.22 17.61 14.51
N LEU A 102 -26.60 16.44 14.65
CA LEU A 102 -27.22 15.28 15.27
C LEU A 102 -27.59 15.54 16.73
N VAL A 103 -26.69 16.11 17.53
CA VAL A 103 -26.94 16.44 18.94
C VAL A 103 -28.12 17.42 19.06
N GLU A 104 -28.17 18.45 18.22
CA GLU A 104 -29.27 19.41 18.24
C GLU A 104 -30.60 18.75 17.88
N GLU A 105 -30.60 17.83 16.91
CA GLU A 105 -31.80 17.07 16.56
C GLU A 105 -32.23 16.13 17.71
N LEU A 106 -31.28 15.52 18.41
CA LEU A 106 -31.56 14.69 19.59
C LEU A 106 -32.16 15.52 20.74
N ARG A 107 -31.73 16.77 20.96
CA ARG A 107 -32.33 17.67 21.97
C ARG A 107 -33.83 17.91 21.72
N LYS A 108 -34.27 17.94 20.46
CA LYS A 108 -35.69 18.13 20.10
C LYS A 108 -36.60 16.99 20.57
N THR A 109 -36.05 15.82 20.90
CA THR A 109 -36.82 14.68 21.44
C THR A 109 -37.41 14.98 22.82
N LYS A 110 -36.85 15.96 23.56
CA LYS A 110 -37.31 16.40 24.90
C LYS A 110 -37.50 15.22 25.84
N GLU A 111 -36.47 14.37 25.94
CA GLU A 111 -36.40 13.20 26.83
C GLU A 111 -37.44 12.10 26.53
N ARG A 112 -38.15 12.17 25.39
CA ARG A 112 -39.10 11.14 24.98
C ARG A 112 -38.40 10.01 24.25
N ALA A 113 -38.91 8.79 24.44
CA ALA A 113 -38.46 7.63 23.69
C ALA A 113 -38.64 7.83 22.17
N PHE A 114 -37.64 7.44 21.39
CA PHE A 114 -37.62 7.56 19.93
C PHE A 114 -36.86 6.38 19.29
N ASP A 115 -37.05 6.18 17.99
CA ASP A 115 -36.24 5.23 17.21
C ASP A 115 -35.01 5.95 16.61
N PRO A 116 -33.78 5.58 16.99
CA PRO A 116 -32.57 6.25 16.53
C PRO A 116 -32.20 5.93 15.06
N THR A 117 -32.94 5.03 14.39
CA THR A 117 -32.59 4.53 13.05
C THR A 117 -32.39 5.65 12.04
N PHE A 118 -33.33 6.59 11.93
CA PHE A 118 -33.22 7.67 10.95
C PHE A 118 -32.29 8.80 11.39
N PHE A 119 -32.11 9.02 12.69
CA PHE A 119 -31.15 10.01 13.19
C PHE A 119 -29.74 9.68 12.73
N PHE A 120 -29.28 8.46 13.01
CA PHE A 120 -27.95 8.03 12.60
C PHE A 120 -27.80 7.86 11.10
N SER A 121 -28.82 7.31 10.41
CA SER A 121 -28.74 7.19 8.96
C SER A 121 -28.66 8.54 8.25
N LYS A 122 -29.33 9.60 8.75
CA LYS A 122 -29.20 10.95 8.19
C LYS A 122 -27.80 11.52 8.44
N ALA A 123 -27.33 11.50 9.69
CA ALA A 123 -26.03 12.06 10.07
C ALA A 123 -24.87 11.40 9.31
N VAL A 124 -24.78 10.08 9.38
CA VAL A 124 -23.71 9.32 8.69
C VAL A 124 -23.77 9.53 7.17
N SER A 125 -24.98 9.56 6.60
CA SER A 125 -25.13 9.80 5.16
C SER A 125 -24.67 11.19 4.74
N ASN A 126 -24.89 12.21 5.56
CA ASN A 126 -24.43 13.56 5.26
C ASN A 126 -22.91 13.67 5.24
N VAL A 127 -22.20 12.93 6.12
CA VAL A 127 -20.73 12.85 6.06
C VAL A 127 -20.27 12.36 4.69
N ILE A 128 -20.79 11.22 4.21
CA ILE A 128 -20.40 10.69 2.89
C ILE A 128 -20.95 11.53 1.73
N CYS A 129 -22.14 12.12 1.84
CA CYS A 129 -22.68 13.05 0.85
C CYS A 129 -21.78 14.27 0.68
N SER A 130 -21.23 14.80 1.77
CA SER A 130 -20.36 15.96 1.71
C SER A 130 -19.07 15.70 0.93
N VAL A 131 -18.61 14.44 0.89
CA VAL A 131 -17.43 13.98 0.15
C VAL A 131 -17.78 13.59 -1.29
N VAL A 132 -18.94 12.97 -1.49
CA VAL A 132 -19.34 12.37 -2.77
C VAL A 132 -20.11 13.34 -3.67
N PHE A 133 -21.00 14.15 -3.11
CA PHE A 133 -21.86 15.14 -3.78
C PHE A 133 -21.50 16.59 -3.43
N GLY A 134 -20.41 16.80 -2.69
CA GLY A 134 -19.94 18.13 -2.30
C GLY A 134 -20.86 18.91 -1.36
N SER A 135 -21.93 18.29 -0.84
CA SER A 135 -22.99 18.97 -0.09
C SER A 135 -23.62 18.07 0.97
N ARG A 136 -24.12 18.68 2.06
CA ARG A 136 -25.02 18.04 3.03
C ARG A 136 -26.47 18.29 2.64
N PHE A 137 -27.36 17.37 2.99
CA PHE A 137 -28.79 17.52 2.81
C PHE A 137 -29.47 17.86 4.13
N ASP A 138 -30.55 18.62 4.06
CA ASP A 138 -31.40 18.89 5.22
C ASP A 138 -32.04 17.58 5.73
N TYR A 139 -32.22 17.47 7.05
CA TYR A 139 -32.86 16.31 7.67
C TYR A 139 -34.34 16.16 7.30
N GLU A 140 -34.96 17.21 6.78
CA GLU A 140 -36.33 17.24 6.28
C GLU A 140 -36.42 17.09 4.75
N ASP A 141 -35.30 17.00 4.03
CA ASP A 141 -35.29 16.86 2.56
C ASP A 141 -35.96 15.54 2.15
N LYS A 142 -37.12 15.66 1.49
CA LYS A 142 -37.94 14.51 1.06
C LYS A 142 -37.23 13.61 0.04
N LYS A 143 -36.40 14.16 -0.85
CA LYS A 143 -35.64 13.35 -1.83
C LYS A 143 -34.55 12.56 -1.12
N PHE A 144 -33.83 13.20 -0.21
CA PHE A 144 -32.79 12.55 0.60
C PHE A 144 -33.37 11.46 1.50
N LEU A 145 -34.45 11.75 2.23
CA LEU A 145 -35.15 10.75 3.06
C LEU A 145 -35.67 9.57 2.23
N SER A 146 -36.20 9.84 1.03
CA SER A 146 -36.61 8.77 0.10
C SER A 146 -35.43 7.89 -0.32
N LEU A 147 -34.27 8.49 -0.64
CA LEU A 147 -33.06 7.75 -0.97
C LEU A 147 -32.61 6.85 0.18
N LEU A 148 -32.56 7.37 1.41
CA LEU A 148 -32.20 6.60 2.61
C LEU A 148 -33.16 5.44 2.86
N GLN A 149 -34.47 5.68 2.78
CA GLN A 149 -35.48 4.64 2.95
C GLN A 149 -35.31 3.50 1.94
N LEU A 150 -35.10 3.84 0.66
CA LEU A 150 -34.96 2.85 -0.41
C LEU A 150 -33.70 1.99 -0.25
N LEU A 151 -32.61 2.58 0.28
CA LEU A 151 -31.36 1.85 0.56
C LEU A 151 -31.51 0.92 1.76
N ASN A 152 -32.07 1.41 2.87
CA ASN A 152 -32.34 0.59 4.05
C ASN A 152 -33.29 -0.58 3.71
N ASP A 153 -34.38 -0.33 2.96
CA ASP A 153 -35.30 -1.36 2.47
C ASP A 153 -34.55 -2.46 1.67
N ASN A 154 -33.62 -2.06 0.79
CA ASN A 154 -32.85 -2.99 -0.02
C ASN A 154 -31.83 -3.76 0.81
N PHE A 155 -31.14 -3.08 1.74
CA PHE A 155 -30.18 -3.70 2.65
C PHE A 155 -30.87 -4.76 3.53
N ARG A 156 -32.02 -4.42 4.12
CA ARG A 156 -32.87 -5.37 4.85
C ARG A 156 -33.29 -6.54 3.97
N PHE A 157 -33.74 -6.29 2.74
CA PHE A 157 -34.15 -7.36 1.82
C PHE A 157 -33.03 -8.39 1.59
N LEU A 158 -31.79 -7.94 1.37
CA LEU A 158 -30.64 -8.82 1.14
C LEU A 158 -30.40 -9.79 2.32
N SER A 159 -30.74 -9.37 3.54
CA SER A 159 -30.63 -10.17 4.76
C SER A 159 -31.81 -11.12 5.00
N THR A 160 -32.94 -10.96 4.30
CA THR A 160 -34.11 -11.84 4.44
C THR A 160 -33.89 -13.23 3.83
N THR A 161 -34.72 -14.20 4.22
CA THR A 161 -34.76 -15.53 3.58
C THR A 161 -34.95 -15.45 2.07
N TRP A 162 -35.77 -14.53 1.58
CA TRP A 162 -35.96 -14.31 0.14
C TRP A 162 -34.70 -13.78 -0.56
N GLY A 163 -33.96 -12.85 0.06
CA GLY A 163 -32.68 -12.36 -0.45
C GLY A 163 -31.63 -13.47 -0.52
N GLN A 164 -31.56 -14.32 0.50
CA GLN A 164 -30.67 -15.48 0.52
C GLN A 164 -31.05 -16.51 -0.54
N LEU A 165 -32.35 -16.80 -0.74
CA LEU A 165 -32.84 -17.68 -1.81
C LEU A 165 -32.53 -17.11 -3.20
N LEU A 166 -32.70 -15.80 -3.41
CA LEU A 166 -32.33 -15.14 -4.67
C LEU A 166 -30.85 -15.34 -5.00
N ASN A 167 -29.97 -15.25 -4.00
CA ASN A 167 -28.54 -15.47 -4.18
C ASN A 167 -28.17 -16.95 -4.44
N ARG A 168 -28.98 -17.89 -3.94
CA ARG A 168 -28.72 -19.33 -4.13
C ARG A 168 -29.33 -19.87 -5.43
N PHE A 169 -30.52 -19.41 -5.80
CA PHE A 169 -31.29 -19.92 -6.93
C PHE A 169 -31.86 -18.79 -7.80
N PRO A 170 -31.02 -17.91 -8.38
CA PRO A 170 -31.51 -16.74 -9.12
C PRO A 170 -32.40 -17.13 -10.31
N GLY A 171 -32.08 -18.22 -11.03
CA GLY A 171 -32.87 -18.67 -12.18
C GLY A 171 -34.30 -19.13 -11.83
N ILE A 172 -34.52 -19.61 -10.60
CA ILE A 172 -35.84 -20.04 -10.10
C ILE A 172 -36.58 -18.85 -9.47
N ILE A 173 -35.86 -18.06 -8.66
CA ILE A 173 -36.46 -16.99 -7.87
C ILE A 173 -36.81 -15.76 -8.71
N LEU A 174 -35.99 -15.40 -9.71
CA LEU A 174 -36.22 -14.20 -10.52
C LEU A 174 -37.56 -14.21 -11.27
N PRO A 175 -37.97 -15.31 -11.93
CA PRO A 175 -39.28 -15.38 -12.61
C PRO A 175 -40.47 -15.26 -11.65
N LEU A 176 -40.35 -15.79 -10.43
CA LEU A 176 -41.47 -15.86 -9.47
C LEU A 176 -41.94 -14.45 -9.03
N PRO A 177 -43.22 -14.30 -8.65
CA PRO A 177 -43.66 -13.12 -7.92
C PRO A 177 -43.05 -13.13 -6.51
N GLY A 178 -42.55 -11.99 -6.05
CA GLY A 178 -41.92 -11.90 -4.74
C GLY A 178 -41.34 -10.53 -4.40
N PRO A 179 -40.84 -10.38 -3.15
CA PRO A 179 -40.29 -9.12 -2.63
C PRO A 179 -39.07 -8.60 -3.41
N HIS A 180 -38.35 -9.47 -4.15
CA HIS A 180 -37.25 -9.05 -5.03
C HIS A 180 -37.71 -8.09 -6.13
N ARG A 181 -38.98 -8.14 -6.54
CA ARG A 181 -39.54 -7.18 -7.51
C ARG A 181 -39.59 -5.76 -6.94
N LYS A 182 -39.91 -5.61 -5.64
CA LYS A 182 -39.83 -4.32 -4.93
C LYS A 182 -38.39 -3.83 -4.89
N MET A 183 -37.45 -4.68 -4.50
CA MET A 183 -36.01 -4.36 -4.50
C MET A 183 -35.55 -3.85 -5.88
N LEU A 184 -35.87 -4.56 -6.96
CA LEU A 184 -35.52 -4.15 -8.33
C LEU A 184 -36.15 -2.80 -8.73
N LYS A 185 -37.38 -2.51 -8.28
CA LYS A 185 -38.01 -1.20 -8.45
C LYS A 185 -37.24 -0.11 -7.68
N ASN A 186 -36.94 -0.36 -6.41
CA ASN A 186 -36.19 0.57 -5.54
C ASN A 186 -34.83 0.91 -6.18
N ILE A 187 -34.08 -0.09 -6.64
CA ILE A 187 -32.77 0.12 -7.31
C ILE A 187 -32.89 1.01 -8.55
N LYS A 188 -33.96 0.88 -9.34
CA LYS A 188 -34.19 1.74 -10.52
C LYS A 188 -34.42 3.20 -10.10
N VAL A 189 -35.11 3.43 -8.99
CA VAL A 189 -35.35 4.78 -8.45
C VAL A 189 -34.05 5.37 -7.90
N VAL A 190 -33.32 4.63 -7.07
CA VAL A 190 -32.02 5.04 -6.52
C VAL A 190 -31.03 5.42 -7.64
N LYS A 191 -30.92 4.59 -8.67
CA LYS A 191 -30.07 4.90 -9.84
C LYS A 191 -30.50 6.15 -10.59
N ARG A 192 -31.79 6.48 -10.59
CA ARG A 192 -32.31 7.68 -11.24
C ARG A 192 -31.89 8.92 -10.45
N LEU A 193 -32.10 8.90 -9.13
CA LEU A 193 -31.71 9.99 -8.24
C LEU A 193 -30.20 10.27 -8.32
N VAL A 194 -29.37 9.22 -8.23
CA VAL A 194 -27.90 9.39 -8.37
C VAL A 194 -27.52 9.99 -9.73
N LYS A 195 -28.21 9.60 -10.81
CA LYS A 195 -27.97 10.20 -12.14
C LYS A 195 -28.42 11.66 -12.22
N GLU A 196 -29.47 12.05 -11.52
CA GLU A 196 -29.91 13.45 -11.44
C GLU A 196 -28.82 14.29 -10.77
N TYR A 197 -28.30 13.85 -9.62
CA TYR A 197 -27.16 14.53 -8.97
C TYR A 197 -25.92 14.61 -9.86
N ILE A 198 -25.56 13.53 -10.56
CA ILE A 198 -24.41 13.55 -11.48
C ILE A 198 -24.64 14.56 -12.62
N LYS A 199 -25.88 14.68 -13.14
CA LYS A 199 -26.19 15.68 -14.18
C LYS A 199 -26.07 17.10 -13.65
N GLU A 200 -26.52 17.35 -12.43
CA GLU A 200 -26.34 18.66 -11.78
C GLU A 200 -24.85 19.02 -11.69
N HIS A 201 -23.99 18.07 -11.28
CA HIS A 201 -22.54 18.27 -11.25
C HIS A 201 -21.96 18.54 -12.64
N GLN A 202 -22.44 17.86 -13.68
CA GLN A 202 -22.00 18.10 -15.06
C GLN A 202 -22.31 19.53 -15.55
N MET A 203 -23.41 20.15 -15.08
CA MET A 203 -23.81 21.50 -15.50
C MET A 203 -22.93 22.61 -14.89
N ILE A 204 -22.33 22.35 -13.73
CA ILE A 204 -21.58 23.33 -12.93
C ILE A 204 -20.11 22.91 -12.73
N LEU A 205 -19.63 21.95 -13.53
CA LEU A 205 -18.29 21.39 -13.43
C LEU A 205 -17.24 22.45 -13.78
N ASP A 206 -16.35 22.76 -12.84
CA ASP A 206 -15.12 23.51 -13.07
C ASP A 206 -13.92 22.56 -12.99
N PRO A 207 -13.28 22.22 -14.13
CA PRO A 207 -12.11 21.35 -14.16
C PRO A 207 -10.92 21.85 -13.32
N SER A 208 -10.85 23.15 -13.03
CA SER A 208 -9.74 23.76 -12.28
C SER A 208 -9.93 23.64 -10.76
N ASN A 209 -11.16 23.44 -10.30
CA ASN A 209 -11.50 23.40 -8.88
C ASN A 209 -12.55 22.31 -8.59
N PRO A 210 -12.16 21.01 -8.63
CA PRO A 210 -13.06 19.91 -8.33
C PRO A 210 -13.56 19.99 -6.88
N ARG A 211 -14.86 19.87 -6.68
CA ARG A 211 -15.50 20.06 -5.37
C ARG A 211 -15.65 18.78 -4.57
N ASP A 212 -15.75 17.64 -5.26
CA ASP A 212 -16.10 16.35 -4.69
C ASP A 212 -15.66 15.17 -5.57
N PHE A 213 -16.00 13.96 -5.12
CA PHE A 213 -15.72 12.73 -5.83
C PHE A 213 -16.28 12.69 -7.27
N ILE A 214 -17.49 13.20 -7.49
CA ILE A 214 -18.16 13.17 -8.80
C ILE A 214 -17.41 14.08 -9.77
N ASP A 215 -17.06 15.30 -9.36
CA ASP A 215 -16.28 16.23 -10.17
C ASP A 215 -14.93 15.62 -10.58
N CYS A 216 -14.18 15.07 -9.62
CA CYS A 216 -12.91 14.40 -9.91
C CYS A 216 -13.09 13.25 -10.93
N PHE A 217 -14.16 12.47 -10.81
CA PHE A 217 -14.40 11.35 -11.71
C PHE A 217 -14.78 11.83 -13.11
N LEU A 218 -15.60 12.88 -13.21
CA LEU A 218 -15.99 13.50 -14.48
C LEU A 218 -14.77 14.09 -15.20
N ILE A 219 -13.88 14.78 -14.49
CA ILE A 219 -12.63 15.32 -15.04
C ILE A 219 -11.74 14.18 -15.54
N LYS A 220 -11.56 13.12 -14.74
CA LYS A 220 -10.77 11.95 -15.12
C LYS A 220 -11.34 11.25 -16.35
N MET A 221 -12.67 11.15 -16.45
CA MET A 221 -13.36 10.62 -17.61
C MET A 221 -13.15 11.50 -18.87
N GLN A 222 -13.11 12.83 -18.73
CA GLN A 222 -12.79 13.75 -19.84
C GLN A 222 -11.34 13.58 -20.33
N GLN A 223 -10.39 13.46 -19.40
CA GLN A 223 -8.96 13.25 -19.69
C GLN A 223 -8.68 11.93 -20.43
N GLU A 224 -9.50 10.90 -20.21
CA GLU A 224 -9.28 9.55 -20.74
C GLU A 224 -10.22 9.18 -21.90
N THR A 225 -10.90 10.15 -22.51
CA THR A 225 -11.86 9.94 -23.62
C THR A 225 -11.30 9.14 -24.80
N GLN A 226 -9.99 9.24 -25.08
CA GLN A 226 -9.33 8.51 -26.17
C GLN A 226 -8.77 7.14 -25.74
N ASN A 227 -8.74 6.83 -24.44
CA ASN A 227 -8.17 5.59 -23.92
C ASN A 227 -9.23 4.47 -23.91
N ARG A 228 -9.13 3.54 -24.88
CA ARG A 228 -10.03 2.37 -24.95
C ARG A 228 -9.95 1.42 -23.74
N ALA A 229 -8.86 1.47 -22.98
CA ALA A 229 -8.68 0.66 -21.77
C ALA A 229 -9.17 1.38 -20.49
N SER A 230 -9.74 2.58 -20.62
CA SER A 230 -10.24 3.36 -19.49
C SER A 230 -11.53 2.75 -18.94
N GLU A 231 -11.59 2.58 -17.63
CA GLU A 231 -12.78 2.16 -16.91
C GLU A 231 -13.56 3.34 -16.32
N PHE A 232 -13.14 4.58 -16.60
CA PHE A 232 -13.87 5.79 -16.27
C PHE A 232 -15.02 5.99 -17.24
N SER A 233 -16.17 5.39 -16.92
CA SER A 233 -17.39 5.49 -17.71
C SER A 233 -18.56 5.96 -16.86
N MET A 234 -19.59 6.52 -17.50
CA MET A 234 -20.81 6.93 -16.80
C MET A 234 -21.47 5.78 -16.01
N LYS A 235 -21.35 4.54 -16.49
CA LYS A 235 -21.86 3.36 -15.76
C LYS A 235 -21.06 3.11 -14.48
N ASN A 236 -19.73 3.20 -14.55
CA ASN A 236 -18.86 3.07 -13.38
C ASN A 236 -19.00 4.25 -12.42
N LEU A 237 -19.20 5.48 -12.91
CA LEU A 237 -19.47 6.64 -12.05
C LEU A 237 -20.72 6.41 -11.19
N VAL A 238 -21.88 6.16 -11.83
CA VAL A 238 -23.15 5.95 -11.11
C VAL A 238 -23.03 4.80 -10.10
N MET A 239 -22.36 3.69 -10.47
CA MET A 239 -22.24 2.54 -9.57
C MET A 239 -21.21 2.76 -8.46
N THR A 240 -20.10 3.45 -8.72
CA THR A 240 -19.09 3.75 -7.70
C THR A 240 -19.63 4.77 -6.69
N THR A 241 -20.31 5.81 -7.14
CA THR A 241 -21.04 6.76 -6.27
C THR A 241 -22.04 6.03 -5.38
N LEU A 242 -22.86 5.14 -5.94
CA LEU A 242 -23.82 4.34 -5.16
C LEU A 242 -23.12 3.38 -4.18
N ASN A 243 -21.99 2.78 -4.58
CA ASN A 243 -21.21 1.89 -3.71
C ASN A 243 -20.66 2.64 -2.50
N LEU A 244 -20.04 3.81 -2.71
CA LEU A 244 -19.49 4.63 -1.62
C LEU A 244 -20.58 5.08 -0.67
N PHE A 245 -21.70 5.59 -1.21
CA PHE A 245 -22.83 6.05 -0.41
C PHE A 245 -23.45 4.92 0.42
N ALA A 246 -23.83 3.80 -0.22
CA ALA A 246 -24.49 2.70 0.48
C ALA A 246 -23.57 2.02 1.52
N ALA A 247 -22.30 1.82 1.19
CA ALA A 247 -21.34 1.21 2.10
C ALA A 247 -21.04 2.10 3.30
N GLY A 248 -20.87 3.42 3.09
CA GLY A 248 -20.60 4.38 4.16
C GLY A 248 -21.80 4.63 5.08
N THR A 249 -23.01 4.65 4.55
CA THR A 249 -24.24 4.91 5.31
C THR A 249 -24.64 3.74 6.21
N GLU A 250 -24.97 2.58 5.61
CA GLU A 250 -25.69 1.53 6.33
C GLU A 250 -24.82 0.83 7.38
N THR A 251 -23.52 0.68 7.10
CA THR A 251 -22.60 -0.02 8.00
C THR A 251 -22.33 0.79 9.28
N VAL A 252 -22.02 2.07 9.14
CA VAL A 252 -21.71 2.94 10.27
C VAL A 252 -22.98 3.25 11.07
N SER A 253 -24.11 3.58 10.40
CA SER A 253 -25.36 3.86 11.12
C SER A 253 -25.86 2.64 11.91
N THR A 254 -25.76 1.44 11.35
CA THR A 254 -26.12 0.20 12.06
C THR A 254 -25.16 -0.08 13.23
N THR A 255 -23.87 0.20 13.07
CA THR A 255 -22.89 0.06 14.16
C THR A 255 -23.22 1.00 15.33
N LEU A 256 -23.55 2.27 15.05
CA LEU A 256 -23.97 3.23 16.08
C LEU A 256 -25.27 2.81 16.79
N ARG A 257 -26.24 2.28 16.03
CA ARG A 257 -27.51 1.77 16.60
C ARG A 257 -27.27 0.62 17.56
N TYR A 258 -26.44 -0.35 17.17
CA TYR A 258 -26.05 -1.42 18.09
C TYR A 258 -25.22 -0.90 19.26
N GLY A 259 -24.33 0.06 19.03
CA GLY A 259 -23.53 0.70 20.08
C GLY A 259 -24.40 1.27 21.19
N LEU A 260 -25.39 2.11 20.84
CA LEU A 260 -26.34 2.63 21.85
C LEU A 260 -27.12 1.50 22.54
N MET A 261 -27.60 0.50 21.80
CA MET A 261 -28.33 -0.61 22.38
C MET A 261 -27.48 -1.44 23.34
N ILE A 262 -26.18 -1.56 23.08
CA ILE A 262 -25.20 -2.24 23.93
C ILE A 262 -24.94 -1.38 25.18
N LEU A 263 -24.72 -0.08 25.05
CA LEU A 263 -24.52 0.82 26.19
C LEU A 263 -25.74 0.84 27.12
N LEU A 264 -26.95 0.88 26.57
CA LEU A 264 -28.19 0.72 27.34
C LEU A 264 -28.29 -0.62 28.10
N LYS A 265 -27.62 -1.66 27.61
CA LYS A 265 -27.58 -2.99 28.24
C LYS A 265 -26.48 -3.10 29.31
N TYR A 266 -25.39 -2.34 29.16
CA TYR A 266 -24.21 -2.34 30.04
C TYR A 266 -23.96 -0.91 30.55
N PRO A 267 -24.83 -0.38 31.44
CA PRO A 267 -24.72 0.99 31.93
C PRO A 267 -23.39 1.28 32.64
N GLU A 268 -22.75 0.27 33.22
CA GLU A 268 -21.42 0.38 33.82
C GLU A 268 -20.33 0.73 32.80
N VAL A 269 -20.48 0.25 31.55
CA VAL A 269 -19.56 0.58 30.45
C VAL A 269 -19.83 2.01 29.99
N GLU A 270 -21.10 2.40 29.87
CA GLU A 270 -21.50 3.78 29.53
C GLU A 270 -20.96 4.79 30.55
N GLU A 271 -21.08 4.50 31.85
CA GLU A 271 -20.57 5.34 32.93
C GLU A 271 -19.06 5.52 32.84
N THR A 272 -18.31 4.44 32.58
CA THR A 272 -16.85 4.51 32.43
C THR A 272 -16.44 5.32 31.19
N VAL A 273 -17.19 5.21 30.09
CA VAL A 273 -16.99 6.04 28.89
C VAL A 273 -17.26 7.52 29.21
N HIS A 274 -18.32 7.83 29.95
CA HIS A 274 -18.60 9.20 30.38
C HIS A 274 -17.49 9.78 31.27
N GLN A 275 -16.97 9.01 32.22
CA GLN A 275 -15.85 9.44 33.07
C GLN A 275 -14.60 9.75 32.25
N GLU A 276 -14.27 8.92 31.24
CA GLU A 276 -13.13 9.17 30.36
C GLU A 276 -13.34 10.42 29.48
N ILE A 277 -14.56 10.63 28.95
CA ILE A 277 -14.94 11.84 28.21
C ILE A 277 -14.78 13.08 29.09
N GLU A 278 -15.30 13.06 30.32
CA GLU A 278 -15.21 14.19 31.25
C GLU A 278 -13.75 14.51 31.60
N HIS A 279 -12.94 13.48 31.84
CA HIS A 279 -11.53 13.65 32.20
C HIS A 279 -10.67 14.18 31.05
N VAL A 280 -10.88 13.70 29.82
CA VAL A 280 -10.00 14.02 28.67
C VAL A 280 -10.50 15.21 27.86
N ILE A 281 -11.81 15.33 27.67
CA ILE A 281 -12.43 16.33 26.80
C ILE A 281 -13.07 17.45 27.61
N GLY A 282 -13.77 17.10 28.69
CA GLY A 282 -14.60 18.01 29.47
C GLY A 282 -15.93 18.35 28.80
N GLU A 283 -16.72 19.22 29.43
CA GLU A 283 -18.12 19.45 29.01
C GLU A 283 -18.30 20.46 27.86
N SER A 284 -17.32 21.34 27.63
CA SER A 284 -17.49 22.52 26.77
C SER A 284 -16.84 22.40 25.39
N ARG A 285 -15.85 21.50 25.22
CA ARG A 285 -15.10 21.33 23.98
C ARG A 285 -15.70 20.19 23.13
N LEU A 286 -15.66 20.35 21.81
CA LEU A 286 -16.01 19.26 20.90
C LEU A 286 -14.93 18.17 20.87
N PRO A 287 -15.31 16.89 20.80
CA PRO A 287 -14.36 15.80 20.56
C PRO A 287 -13.59 15.97 19.25
N CYS A 288 -12.29 15.68 19.24
CA CYS A 288 -11.45 15.66 18.06
C CYS A 288 -10.62 14.36 17.97
N MET A 289 -10.01 14.09 16.81
CA MET A 289 -9.25 12.87 16.55
C MET A 289 -7.97 12.78 17.37
N GLU A 290 -7.44 13.90 17.86
CA GLU A 290 -6.30 13.92 18.79
C GLU A 290 -6.65 13.34 20.17
N ASP A 291 -7.93 13.39 20.57
CA ASP A 291 -8.39 12.87 21.86
C ASP A 291 -8.33 11.34 21.91
N ARG A 292 -8.45 10.69 20.74
CA ARG A 292 -8.48 9.23 20.62
C ARG A 292 -7.32 8.55 21.35
N ASN A 293 -6.10 9.07 21.19
CA ASN A 293 -4.89 8.50 21.81
C ASN A 293 -4.88 8.60 23.35
N LYS A 294 -5.73 9.46 23.91
CA LYS A 294 -5.89 9.70 25.35
C LYS A 294 -7.12 9.00 25.92
N MET A 295 -7.91 8.32 25.08
CA MET A 295 -9.17 7.67 25.46
C MET A 295 -9.14 6.17 25.16
N PRO A 296 -8.20 5.42 25.75
CA PRO A 296 -8.02 4.00 25.44
C PRO A 296 -9.26 3.16 25.76
N TYR A 297 -10.03 3.50 26.80
CA TYR A 297 -11.22 2.73 27.18
C TYR A 297 -12.35 2.92 26.16
N THR A 298 -12.63 4.15 25.75
CA THR A 298 -13.61 4.46 24.70
C THR A 298 -13.23 3.80 23.39
N GLU A 299 -11.93 3.81 23.03
CA GLU A 299 -11.45 3.09 21.85
C GLU A 299 -11.68 1.59 21.97
N ALA A 300 -11.41 0.99 23.13
CA ALA A 300 -11.67 -0.41 23.42
C ALA A 300 -13.17 -0.77 23.31
N VAL A 301 -14.07 0.08 23.83
CA VAL A 301 -15.52 -0.08 23.72
C VAL A 301 -15.98 -0.07 22.27
N ILE A 302 -15.48 0.88 21.45
CA ILE A 302 -15.82 0.95 20.02
C ILE A 302 -15.38 -0.32 19.29
N HIS A 303 -14.16 -0.81 19.57
CA HIS A 303 -13.65 -2.05 18.98
C HIS A 303 -14.46 -3.26 19.42
N GLU A 304 -14.81 -3.35 20.70
CA GLU A 304 -15.63 -4.45 21.20
C GLU A 304 -17.05 -4.43 20.63
N ILE A 305 -17.66 -3.24 20.43
CA ILE A 305 -18.94 -3.11 19.73
C ILE A 305 -18.81 -3.70 18.33
N GLN A 306 -17.81 -3.30 17.55
CA GLN A 306 -17.61 -3.79 16.17
C GLN A 306 -17.37 -5.31 16.12
N ARG A 307 -16.57 -5.85 17.04
CA ARG A 307 -16.31 -7.30 17.14
C ARG A 307 -17.60 -8.06 17.48
N PHE A 308 -18.32 -7.58 18.50
CA PHE A 308 -19.47 -8.26 19.08
C PHE A 308 -20.68 -8.28 18.15
N ILE A 309 -20.93 -7.17 17.43
CA ILE A 309 -22.08 -7.07 16.53
C ILE A 309 -21.86 -7.82 15.22
N ASP A 310 -20.60 -7.96 14.79
CA ASP A 310 -20.19 -8.70 13.61
C ASP A 310 -21.05 -8.38 12.38
N ILE A 311 -20.99 -7.11 11.96
CA ILE A 311 -21.97 -6.51 11.04
C ILE A 311 -22.02 -7.18 9.65
N ILE A 312 -20.90 -7.72 9.16
CA ILE A 312 -20.80 -8.44 7.88
C ILE A 312 -20.21 -9.84 8.15
N PRO A 313 -20.99 -10.77 8.69
CA PRO A 313 -20.47 -12.02 9.28
C PRO A 313 -19.90 -13.01 8.26
N LEU A 314 -20.28 -12.89 6.99
CA LEU A 314 -19.83 -13.75 5.88
C LEU A 314 -18.87 -13.05 4.93
N ASN A 315 -18.43 -11.83 5.24
CA ASN A 315 -17.77 -10.94 4.30
C ASN A 315 -18.58 -10.77 2.98
N LEU A 316 -17.98 -10.13 2.00
CA LEU A 316 -18.40 -10.25 0.60
C LEU A 316 -17.73 -11.49 -0.01
N PRO A 317 -18.40 -12.23 -0.93
CA PRO A 317 -17.76 -13.38 -1.56
C PRO A 317 -16.50 -12.99 -2.33
N HIS A 318 -15.47 -13.80 -2.14
CA HIS A 318 -14.23 -13.77 -2.90
C HIS A 318 -14.25 -14.84 -3.99
N SER A 319 -13.27 -14.83 -4.88
CA SER A 319 -13.04 -15.88 -5.86
C SER A 319 -11.55 -16.01 -6.12
N VAL A 320 -11.10 -17.24 -6.36
CA VAL A 320 -9.68 -17.50 -6.62
C VAL A 320 -9.33 -17.06 -8.05
N THR A 321 -8.29 -16.25 -8.21
CA THR A 321 -7.91 -15.62 -9.49
C THR A 321 -7.10 -16.54 -10.40
N ARG A 322 -6.46 -17.57 -9.83
CA ARG A 322 -5.69 -18.62 -10.51
C ARG A 322 -5.80 -19.96 -9.77
N ASP A 323 -5.41 -21.06 -10.39
CA ASP A 323 -5.35 -22.35 -9.68
C ASP A 323 -4.34 -22.24 -8.54
N THR A 324 -4.77 -22.57 -7.32
CA THR A 324 -4.00 -22.29 -6.09
C THR A 324 -4.00 -23.51 -5.18
N THR A 325 -2.86 -23.77 -4.52
CA THR A 325 -2.78 -24.80 -3.49
C THR A 325 -2.94 -24.16 -2.12
N PHE A 326 -3.94 -24.59 -1.35
CA PHE A 326 -4.25 -24.04 -0.04
C PHE A 326 -4.47 -25.15 0.96
N ARG A 327 -3.63 -25.23 1.99
CA ARG A 327 -3.66 -26.28 3.04
C ARG A 327 -3.76 -27.72 2.49
N GLY A 328 -3.00 -28.00 1.44
CA GLY A 328 -2.96 -29.32 0.79
C GLY A 328 -4.11 -29.59 -0.20
N TYR A 329 -5.04 -28.65 -0.37
CA TYR A 329 -6.10 -28.73 -1.37
C TYR A 329 -5.72 -27.94 -2.63
N THR A 330 -6.03 -28.48 -3.80
CA THR A 330 -5.98 -27.72 -5.06
C THR A 330 -7.32 -27.05 -5.31
N ILE A 331 -7.33 -25.72 -5.32
CA ILE A 331 -8.52 -24.91 -5.55
C ILE A 331 -8.46 -24.37 -6.99
N PRO A 332 -9.41 -24.76 -7.85
CA PRO A 332 -9.46 -24.25 -9.22
C PRO A 332 -9.75 -22.75 -9.28
N LYS A 333 -9.18 -22.07 -10.29
CA LYS A 333 -9.49 -20.70 -10.66
C LYS A 333 -11.00 -20.51 -10.81
N GLY A 334 -11.50 -19.39 -10.29
CA GLY A 334 -12.90 -19.01 -10.35
C GLY A 334 -13.76 -19.64 -9.26
N THR A 335 -13.21 -20.51 -8.40
CA THR A 335 -13.93 -21.04 -7.24
C THR A 335 -14.30 -19.89 -6.31
N ASP A 336 -15.58 -19.78 -5.95
CA ASP A 336 -16.06 -18.79 -4.99
C ASP A 336 -15.59 -19.15 -3.57
N VAL A 337 -15.26 -18.13 -2.79
CA VAL A 337 -14.72 -18.26 -1.44
C VAL A 337 -15.55 -17.40 -0.48
N ILE A 338 -15.98 -17.97 0.63
CA ILE A 338 -16.67 -17.26 1.72
C ILE A 338 -15.75 -17.28 2.95
N PRO A 339 -15.04 -16.18 3.22
CA PRO A 339 -14.33 -16.01 4.48
C PRO A 339 -15.34 -15.63 5.58
N VAL A 340 -15.53 -16.53 6.54
CA VAL A 340 -16.51 -16.35 7.62
C VAL A 340 -15.90 -15.48 8.71
N LEU A 341 -15.94 -14.15 8.54
CA LEU A 341 -15.40 -13.18 9.52
C LEU A 341 -15.97 -13.41 10.91
N SER A 342 -17.23 -13.81 10.99
CA SER A 342 -17.88 -14.20 12.24
C SER A 342 -17.09 -15.24 13.04
N SER A 343 -16.52 -16.23 12.36
CA SER A 343 -15.71 -17.27 13.00
C SER A 343 -14.36 -16.74 13.49
N VAL A 344 -13.84 -15.66 12.88
CA VAL A 344 -12.61 -14.97 13.28
C VAL A 344 -12.87 -14.09 14.51
N LEU A 345 -13.89 -13.23 14.45
CA LEU A 345 -14.26 -12.29 15.52
C LEU A 345 -14.79 -12.99 16.79
N HIS A 346 -15.09 -14.29 16.68
CA HIS A 346 -15.53 -15.12 17.80
C HIS A 346 -14.64 -16.36 18.00
N ASP A 347 -13.42 -16.31 17.51
CA ASP A 347 -12.42 -17.36 17.74
C ASP A 347 -12.03 -17.36 19.23
N GLN A 348 -12.31 -18.47 19.93
CA GLN A 348 -12.05 -18.60 21.36
C GLN A 348 -10.54 -18.54 21.69
N ASN A 349 -9.68 -18.90 20.73
CA ASN A 349 -8.23 -18.86 20.91
C ASN A 349 -7.67 -17.45 20.80
N LYS A 350 -8.42 -16.52 20.18
CA LYS A 350 -8.00 -15.12 19.98
C LYS A 350 -8.76 -14.14 20.88
N PHE A 351 -9.96 -14.51 21.32
CA PHE A 351 -10.80 -13.73 22.22
C PHE A 351 -11.38 -14.65 23.32
N GLY A 352 -10.93 -14.51 24.57
CA GLY A 352 -11.35 -15.41 25.67
C GLY A 352 -12.79 -15.16 26.16
N ASN A 353 -13.73 -16.09 25.96
CA ASN A 353 -15.19 -15.87 26.12
C ASN A 353 -15.80 -14.90 25.08
N PRO A 354 -15.67 -15.20 23.77
CA PRO A 354 -16.04 -14.27 22.69
C PRO A 354 -17.55 -13.97 22.60
N LYS A 355 -18.38 -14.72 23.33
CA LYS A 355 -19.84 -14.54 23.42
C LYS A 355 -20.26 -13.45 24.39
N CYS A 356 -19.35 -12.99 25.24
CA CYS A 356 -19.58 -11.90 26.18
C CYS A 356 -19.09 -10.59 25.53
N PHE A 357 -19.78 -9.49 25.82
CA PHE A 357 -19.32 -8.15 25.51
C PHE A 357 -18.39 -7.72 26.64
N ASP A 358 -17.11 -7.49 26.33
CA ASP A 358 -16.09 -7.14 27.31
C ASP A 358 -15.01 -6.25 26.66
N PRO A 359 -15.04 -4.92 26.92
CA PRO A 359 -14.05 -3.98 26.40
C PRO A 359 -12.62 -4.26 26.85
N GLN A 360 -12.41 -4.91 28.01
CA GLN A 360 -11.06 -5.14 28.57
C GLN A 360 -10.17 -5.97 27.64
N ARG A 361 -10.76 -6.70 26.70
CA ARG A 361 -10.06 -7.47 25.65
C ARG A 361 -9.11 -6.65 24.78
N PHE A 362 -9.39 -5.35 24.66
CA PHE A 362 -8.63 -4.42 23.85
C PHE A 362 -7.76 -3.50 24.71
N LEU A 363 -7.57 -3.82 25.98
CA LEU A 363 -6.68 -3.11 26.88
C LEU A 363 -5.52 -4.01 27.31
N ASP A 364 -4.34 -3.43 27.49
CA ASP A 364 -3.21 -4.13 28.10
C ASP A 364 -3.23 -4.02 29.64
N GLY A 365 -2.24 -4.61 30.31
CA GLY A 365 -2.15 -4.60 31.78
C GLY A 365 -1.97 -3.21 32.41
N ASN A 366 -1.65 -2.19 31.60
CA ASN A 366 -1.49 -0.80 32.02
C ASN A 366 -2.71 0.06 31.64
N GLY A 367 -3.74 -0.52 31.01
CA GLY A 367 -4.93 0.18 30.55
C GLY A 367 -4.77 0.91 29.21
N TYR A 368 -3.68 0.68 28.46
CA TYR A 368 -3.54 1.23 27.11
C TYR A 368 -4.27 0.37 26.09
N PHE A 369 -4.78 1.02 25.04
CA PHE A 369 -5.42 0.32 23.94
C PHE A 369 -4.43 -0.59 23.19
N ARG A 370 -4.80 -1.86 23.05
CA ARG A 370 -4.06 -2.88 22.33
C ARG A 370 -4.95 -3.50 21.26
N LYS A 371 -4.63 -3.23 19.99
CA LYS A 371 -5.30 -3.87 18.85
C LYS A 371 -5.02 -5.38 18.84
N ASN A 372 -6.07 -6.19 18.72
CA ASN A 372 -5.95 -7.62 18.52
C ASN A 372 -5.81 -7.92 17.02
N ASP A 373 -4.82 -8.71 16.61
CA ASP A 373 -4.62 -9.05 15.20
C ASP A 373 -5.80 -9.81 14.56
N ALA A 374 -6.60 -10.52 15.37
CA ALA A 374 -7.83 -11.19 14.92
C ALA A 374 -9.02 -10.23 14.79
N PHE A 375 -8.86 -8.96 15.13
CA PHE A 375 -9.87 -7.95 14.89
C PHE A 375 -9.93 -7.58 13.40
N MET A 376 -10.73 -8.33 12.65
CA MET A 376 -10.89 -8.20 11.20
C MET A 376 -12.34 -7.89 10.76
N PRO A 377 -13.09 -6.96 11.39
CA PRO A 377 -14.47 -6.66 11.00
C PRO A 377 -14.56 -6.02 9.61
N PHE A 378 -13.45 -5.47 9.11
CA PHE A 378 -13.33 -4.85 7.78
C PHE A 378 -12.63 -5.76 6.76
N SER A 379 -12.60 -7.09 7.00
CA SER A 379 -11.77 -8.04 6.27
C SER A 379 -10.27 -7.83 6.55
N ALA A 380 -9.41 -8.49 5.78
CA ALA A 380 -7.97 -8.39 5.91
C ALA A 380 -7.38 -7.20 5.13
N GLU A 381 -6.39 -6.53 5.73
CA GLU A 381 -5.58 -5.52 5.05
C GLU A 381 -4.61 -6.21 4.08
N THR A 382 -4.58 -5.75 2.83
CA THR A 382 -3.68 -6.30 1.80
C THR A 382 -2.25 -5.85 2.10
N ALA A 383 -1.34 -6.79 2.29
CA ALA A 383 0.08 -6.52 2.44
C ALA A 383 0.66 -5.87 1.17
N PHE A 384 1.76 -5.13 1.35
CA PHE A 384 2.35 -4.29 0.33
C PHE A 384 3.69 -4.87 -0.14
N ASN A 385 3.91 -4.91 -1.47
CA ASN A 385 5.21 -5.24 -2.04
C ASN A 385 6.04 -3.93 -2.22
N PRO A 386 7.20 -3.78 -1.54
CA PRO A 386 7.97 -2.54 -1.56
C PRO A 386 8.74 -2.27 -2.85
N THR A 387 8.90 -3.28 -3.71
CA THR A 387 9.82 -3.25 -4.87
C THR A 387 9.61 -2.01 -5.74
N PHE A 388 8.40 -1.81 -6.24
CA PHE A 388 8.12 -0.69 -7.14
C PHE A 388 7.98 0.65 -6.41
N TYR A 389 7.67 0.66 -5.11
CA TYR A 389 7.50 1.91 -4.37
C TYR A 389 8.84 2.58 -4.07
N PHE A 390 9.84 1.82 -3.62
CA PHE A 390 11.18 2.36 -3.44
C PHE A 390 11.83 2.73 -4.77
N SER A 391 11.64 1.90 -5.79
CA SER A 391 12.11 2.23 -7.14
C SER A 391 11.58 3.59 -7.59
N LYS A 392 10.27 3.87 -7.44
CA LYS A 392 9.70 5.19 -7.78
C LYS A 392 10.29 6.34 -6.96
N ALA A 393 10.42 6.16 -5.65
CA ALA A 393 10.88 7.22 -4.75
C ALA A 393 12.34 7.61 -5.03
N VAL A 394 13.23 6.62 -5.07
CA VAL A 394 14.66 6.77 -5.36
C VAL A 394 14.87 7.28 -6.79
N SER A 395 14.17 6.71 -7.77
CA SER A 395 14.23 7.17 -9.16
C SER A 395 13.91 8.65 -9.28
N ASN A 396 12.96 9.14 -8.50
CA ASN A 396 12.59 10.56 -8.51
C ASN A 396 13.65 11.48 -7.91
N VAL A 397 14.57 10.97 -7.07
CA VAL A 397 15.74 11.73 -6.61
C VAL A 397 16.76 11.84 -7.75
N ILE A 398 17.12 10.73 -8.39
CA ILE A 398 18.08 10.79 -9.51
C ILE A 398 17.48 11.49 -10.73
N CYS A 399 16.18 11.39 -10.99
CA CYS A 399 15.52 12.12 -12.06
C CYS A 399 15.57 13.63 -11.86
N SER A 400 15.45 14.14 -10.62
CA SER A 400 15.57 15.58 -10.39
C SER A 400 17.00 16.08 -10.61
N VAL A 401 18.00 15.25 -10.33
CA VAL A 401 19.42 15.57 -10.59
C VAL A 401 19.75 15.49 -12.09
N VAL A 402 19.20 14.50 -12.79
CA VAL A 402 19.59 14.16 -14.17
C VAL A 402 18.72 14.84 -15.23
N PHE A 403 17.41 14.92 -15.02
CA PHE A 403 16.43 15.47 -15.97
C PHE A 403 15.78 16.77 -15.49
N GLY A 404 16.18 17.30 -14.33
CA GLY A 404 15.59 18.50 -13.73
C GLY A 404 14.13 18.34 -13.28
N ASN A 405 13.58 17.12 -13.33
CA ASN A 405 12.16 16.86 -13.20
C ASN A 405 11.87 15.68 -12.25
N ARG A 406 10.74 15.75 -11.55
CA ARG A 406 10.16 14.61 -10.84
C ARG A 406 8.94 14.10 -11.59
N PHE A 407 8.79 12.80 -11.64
CA PHE A 407 7.65 12.11 -12.23
C PHE A 407 6.61 11.83 -11.16
N ASP A 408 5.34 11.99 -11.53
CA ASP A 408 4.26 11.45 -10.72
C ASP A 408 4.46 9.94 -10.54
N TYR A 409 4.15 9.40 -9.35
CA TYR A 409 4.31 7.98 -9.04
C TYR A 409 3.44 7.09 -9.93
N GLU A 410 2.56 7.70 -10.71
CA GLU A 410 1.57 7.09 -11.57
C GLU A 410 1.75 7.38 -13.05
N ASP A 411 2.80 8.11 -13.41
CA ASP A 411 3.15 8.35 -14.80
C ASP A 411 3.44 7.03 -15.52
N LYS A 412 2.65 6.69 -16.55
CA LYS A 412 2.75 5.41 -17.25
C LYS A 412 4.08 5.23 -17.99
N LYS A 413 4.66 6.32 -18.52
CA LYS A 413 5.95 6.25 -19.22
C LYS A 413 7.07 5.98 -18.22
N PHE A 414 7.04 6.66 -17.09
CA PHE A 414 7.97 6.45 -15.99
C PHE A 414 7.85 5.04 -15.41
N LEU A 415 6.65 4.53 -15.16
CA LEU A 415 6.45 3.17 -14.67
C LEU A 415 6.97 2.11 -15.66
N SER A 416 6.73 2.32 -16.95
CA SER A 416 7.26 1.44 -17.99
C SER A 416 8.79 1.46 -18.01
N LEU A 417 9.40 2.64 -17.81
CA LEU A 417 10.85 2.81 -17.71
C LEU A 417 11.44 2.04 -16.52
N LEU A 418 10.83 2.15 -15.33
CA LEU A 418 11.25 1.42 -14.14
C LEU A 418 11.13 -0.10 -14.32
N GLN A 419 10.06 -0.56 -14.97
CA GLN A 419 9.90 -1.97 -15.27
C GLN A 419 11.02 -2.49 -16.19
N LEU A 420 11.36 -1.74 -17.24
CA LEU A 420 12.45 -2.10 -18.15
C LEU A 420 13.82 -2.16 -17.44
N LEU A 421 14.07 -1.24 -16.49
CA LEU A 421 15.30 -1.24 -15.68
C LEU A 421 15.38 -2.46 -14.76
N ASN A 422 14.31 -2.75 -14.01
CA ASN A 422 14.26 -3.90 -13.12
C ASN A 422 14.42 -5.22 -13.91
N GLU A 423 13.78 -5.36 -15.08
CA GLU A 423 13.98 -6.51 -15.97
C GLU A 423 15.45 -6.64 -16.43
N ASN A 424 16.10 -5.52 -16.75
CA ASN A 424 17.50 -5.52 -17.17
C ASN A 424 18.45 -5.93 -16.04
N ILE A 425 18.26 -5.42 -14.82
CA ILE A 425 19.09 -5.79 -13.66
C ILE A 425 18.93 -7.26 -13.31
N ARG A 426 17.70 -7.79 -13.36
CA ARG A 426 17.44 -9.22 -13.17
C ARG A 426 18.14 -10.06 -14.24
N PHE A 427 18.11 -9.64 -15.51
CA PHE A 427 18.87 -10.30 -16.57
C PHE A 427 20.38 -10.28 -16.29
N LEU A 428 20.95 -9.11 -15.98
CA LEU A 428 22.38 -8.96 -15.68
C LEU A 428 22.83 -9.81 -14.48
N SER A 429 21.93 -10.06 -13.54
CA SER A 429 22.19 -10.89 -12.35
C SER A 429 21.91 -12.39 -12.57
N SER A 430 21.49 -12.78 -13.78
CA SER A 430 21.17 -14.18 -14.11
C SER A 430 22.34 -14.95 -14.72
N ALA A 431 22.29 -16.28 -14.63
CA ALA A 431 23.23 -17.18 -15.31
C ALA A 431 23.28 -16.95 -16.85
N TRP A 432 22.16 -16.53 -17.45
CA TRP A 432 22.10 -16.21 -18.87
C TRP A 432 23.00 -15.03 -19.25
N SER A 433 23.12 -14.01 -18.40
CA SER A 433 24.04 -12.90 -18.67
C SER A 433 25.49 -13.35 -18.61
N GLN A 434 25.83 -14.29 -17.71
CA GLN A 434 27.19 -14.83 -17.64
C GLN A 434 27.52 -15.61 -18.92
N LEU A 435 26.61 -16.46 -19.39
CA LEU A 435 26.76 -17.16 -20.67
C LEU A 435 26.90 -16.20 -21.85
N PHE A 436 26.07 -15.15 -21.89
CA PHE A 436 26.13 -14.12 -22.93
C PHE A 436 27.47 -13.37 -22.93
N ASN A 437 27.99 -13.02 -21.75
CA ASN A 437 29.27 -12.31 -21.60
C ASN A 437 30.48 -13.19 -21.93
N ASN A 438 30.45 -14.47 -21.54
CA ASN A 438 31.57 -15.39 -21.78
C ASN A 438 31.60 -15.93 -23.22
N PHE A 439 30.45 -16.10 -23.85
CA PHE A 439 30.32 -16.69 -25.19
C PHE A 439 29.49 -15.84 -26.16
N PRO A 440 29.81 -14.55 -26.34
CA PRO A 440 28.95 -13.63 -27.10
C PRO A 440 28.80 -14.09 -28.56
N ARG A 441 29.85 -14.60 -29.19
CA ARG A 441 29.79 -15.08 -30.59
C ARG A 441 28.83 -16.26 -30.79
N ILE A 442 28.63 -17.08 -29.77
CA ILE A 442 27.76 -18.26 -29.82
C ILE A 442 26.34 -17.88 -29.39
N ILE A 443 26.20 -17.14 -28.30
CA ILE A 443 24.90 -16.82 -27.70
C ILE A 443 24.18 -15.68 -28.43
N GLN A 444 24.90 -14.67 -28.93
CA GLN A 444 24.31 -13.52 -29.60
C GLN A 444 23.39 -13.87 -30.79
N PRO A 445 23.69 -14.83 -31.68
CA PRO A 445 22.77 -15.20 -32.75
C PRO A 445 21.55 -16.00 -32.26
N LEU A 446 21.65 -16.73 -31.14
CA LEU A 446 20.57 -17.58 -30.63
C LEU A 446 19.38 -16.77 -30.08
N PRO A 447 18.15 -17.33 -30.10
CA PRO A 447 17.03 -16.77 -29.37
C PRO A 447 17.27 -16.92 -27.85
N GLY A 448 16.87 -15.93 -27.07
CA GLY A 448 17.06 -15.95 -25.62
C GLY A 448 16.76 -14.62 -24.93
N PRO A 449 16.84 -14.59 -23.59
CA PRO A 449 16.50 -13.41 -22.79
C PRO A 449 17.41 -12.20 -23.05
N HIS A 450 18.63 -12.42 -23.58
CA HIS A 450 19.54 -11.35 -24.01
C HIS A 450 18.95 -10.51 -25.14
N LYS A 451 18.07 -11.06 -25.99
CA LYS A 451 17.37 -10.28 -27.03
C LYS A 451 16.39 -9.28 -26.41
N THR A 452 15.67 -9.69 -25.36
CA THR A 452 14.78 -8.82 -24.59
C THR A 452 15.59 -7.74 -23.89
N TYR A 453 16.71 -8.09 -23.23
CA TYR A 453 17.62 -7.11 -22.64
C TYR A 453 18.10 -6.06 -23.65
N LEU A 454 18.57 -6.48 -24.83
CA LEU A 454 19.00 -5.56 -25.89
C LEU A 454 17.86 -4.69 -26.42
N HIS A 455 16.63 -5.21 -26.46
CA HIS A 455 15.44 -4.44 -26.80
C HIS A 455 15.13 -3.39 -25.72
N ASN A 456 15.12 -3.80 -24.46
CA ASN A 456 14.88 -2.92 -23.31
C ASN A 456 15.91 -1.79 -23.26
N VAL A 457 17.20 -2.08 -23.44
CA VAL A 457 18.27 -1.05 -23.54
C VAL A 457 17.99 -0.05 -24.66
N LYS A 458 17.47 -0.48 -25.82
CA LYS A 458 17.10 0.44 -26.91
C LYS A 458 15.91 1.33 -26.53
N MET A 459 14.93 0.79 -25.82
CA MET A 459 13.76 1.55 -25.34
C MET A 459 14.16 2.61 -24.31
N VAL A 460 14.98 2.23 -23.32
CA VAL A 460 15.48 3.17 -22.32
C VAL A 460 16.35 4.26 -22.95
N LYS A 461 17.25 3.91 -23.90
CA LYS A 461 18.03 4.92 -24.65
C LYS A 461 17.15 5.88 -25.45
N ARG A 462 15.99 5.43 -25.94
CA ARG A 462 15.06 6.30 -26.65
C ARG A 462 14.44 7.31 -25.71
N PHE A 463 14.00 6.87 -24.54
CA PHE A 463 13.46 7.74 -23.49
C PHE A 463 14.45 8.84 -23.11
N VAL A 464 15.71 8.47 -22.83
CA VAL A 464 16.76 9.45 -22.50
C VAL A 464 17.01 10.45 -23.63
N LYS A 465 16.99 10.00 -24.89
CA LYS A 465 17.14 10.89 -26.05
C LYS A 465 16.00 11.88 -26.21
N GLU A 466 14.76 11.47 -25.91
CA GLU A 466 13.60 12.37 -25.95
C GLU A 466 13.80 13.52 -24.95
N TYR A 467 14.20 13.21 -23.71
CA TYR A 467 14.49 14.24 -22.70
C TYR A 467 15.68 15.13 -23.06
N ILE A 468 16.77 14.56 -23.57
CA ILE A 468 17.91 15.38 -24.02
C ILE A 468 17.48 16.37 -25.10
N LYS A 469 16.60 15.96 -26.01
CA LYS A 469 16.08 16.85 -27.05
C LYS A 469 15.26 18.01 -26.46
N GLU A 470 14.40 17.74 -25.48
CA GLU A 470 13.65 18.78 -24.76
C GLU A 470 14.58 19.79 -24.05
N HIS A 471 15.69 19.30 -23.48
CA HIS A 471 16.69 20.16 -22.85
C HIS A 471 17.43 21.01 -23.90
N GLN A 472 17.77 20.45 -25.06
CA GLN A 472 18.37 21.22 -26.16
C GLN A 472 17.48 22.35 -26.66
N GLU A 473 16.16 22.15 -26.68
CA GLU A 473 15.18 23.16 -27.09
C GLU A 473 15.00 24.28 -26.05
N THR A 474 15.31 24.01 -24.77
CA THR A 474 15.08 24.91 -23.64
C THR A 474 16.38 25.37 -22.94
N LEU A 475 17.54 25.06 -23.51
CA LEU A 475 18.84 25.27 -22.89
C LEU A 475 19.13 26.76 -22.68
N ASP A 476 19.35 27.14 -21.42
CA ASP A 476 19.89 28.45 -21.04
C ASP A 476 21.33 28.31 -20.54
N PRO A 477 22.34 28.77 -21.31
CA PRO A 477 23.75 28.69 -20.92
C PRO A 477 24.10 29.41 -19.60
N ASN A 478 23.29 30.38 -19.17
CA ASN A 478 23.55 31.13 -17.93
C ASN A 478 22.92 30.47 -16.69
N ASN A 479 22.03 29.49 -16.88
CA ASN A 479 21.29 28.87 -15.80
C ASN A 479 21.04 27.37 -16.07
N PRO A 480 22.11 26.53 -16.05
CA PRO A 480 21.95 25.10 -16.25
C PRO A 480 21.13 24.50 -15.11
N ARG A 481 20.05 23.78 -15.45
CA ARG A 481 19.07 23.28 -14.48
C ARG A 481 19.48 21.97 -13.82
N ASP A 482 20.18 21.11 -14.57
CA ASP A 482 20.46 19.72 -14.22
C ASP A 482 21.71 19.19 -14.94
N PHE A 483 21.98 17.89 -14.79
CA PHE A 483 23.13 17.23 -15.42
C PHE A 483 23.12 17.34 -16.96
N ILE A 484 21.96 17.21 -17.61
CA ILE A 484 21.87 17.26 -19.08
C ILE A 484 22.26 18.66 -19.56
N ASP A 485 21.70 19.71 -18.95
CA ASP A 485 22.05 21.09 -19.28
C ASP A 485 23.54 21.37 -19.04
N CYS A 486 24.10 20.92 -17.90
CA CYS A 486 25.53 21.06 -17.59
C CYS A 486 26.41 20.41 -18.66
N PHE A 487 26.04 19.20 -19.10
CA PHE A 487 26.80 18.47 -20.11
C PHE A 487 26.68 19.12 -21.49
N LEU A 488 25.48 19.57 -21.87
CA LEU A 488 25.25 20.29 -23.13
C LEU A 488 26.03 21.60 -23.18
N PHE A 489 26.04 22.36 -22.08
CA PHE A 489 26.82 23.58 -21.96
C PHE A 489 28.33 23.31 -22.09
N LYS A 490 28.83 22.28 -21.40
CA LYS A 490 30.24 21.88 -21.50
C LYS A 490 30.62 21.43 -22.91
N MET A 491 29.72 20.72 -23.60
CA MET A 491 29.86 20.35 -25.01
C MET A 491 29.93 21.57 -25.94
N GLN A 492 29.20 22.66 -25.64
CA GLN A 492 29.31 23.92 -26.39
C GLN A 492 30.67 24.59 -26.17
N GLN A 493 31.17 24.63 -24.93
CA GLN A 493 32.48 25.22 -24.62
C GLN A 493 33.64 24.48 -25.30
N GLU A 494 33.55 23.16 -25.42
CA GLU A 494 34.60 22.33 -25.99
C GLU A 494 34.39 22.01 -27.48
N LYS A 495 33.47 22.71 -28.16
CA LYS A 495 33.12 22.43 -29.57
C LYS A 495 34.32 22.47 -30.53
N GLN A 496 35.35 23.26 -30.22
CA GLN A 496 36.57 23.36 -31.02
C GLN A 496 37.71 22.42 -30.56
N ASN A 497 37.50 21.64 -29.50
CA ASN A 497 38.49 20.69 -28.99
C ASN A 497 38.32 19.32 -29.68
N PRO A 498 39.23 18.91 -30.58
CA PRO A 498 39.09 17.68 -31.36
C PRO A 498 39.23 16.40 -30.54
N VAL A 499 39.76 16.49 -29.30
CA VAL A 499 39.89 15.35 -28.37
C VAL A 499 38.83 15.39 -27.25
N SER A 500 37.80 16.24 -27.37
CA SER A 500 36.74 16.31 -26.37
C SER A 500 35.86 15.07 -26.38
N GLU A 501 35.64 14.49 -25.19
CA GLU A 501 34.70 13.38 -24.99
C GLU A 501 33.28 13.87 -24.66
N PHE A 502 33.05 15.19 -24.59
CA PHE A 502 31.72 15.76 -24.45
C PHE A 502 30.99 15.66 -25.80
N SER A 503 30.40 14.50 -26.07
CA SER A 503 29.67 14.20 -27.29
C SER A 503 28.23 13.79 -26.99
N MET A 504 27.34 13.94 -27.96
CA MET A 504 25.94 13.51 -27.83
C MET A 504 25.81 12.01 -27.49
N LYS A 505 26.73 11.19 -28.01
CA LYS A 505 26.76 9.75 -27.69
C LYS A 505 27.09 9.53 -26.22
N ASN A 506 28.10 10.22 -25.69
CA ASN A 506 28.51 10.09 -24.30
C ASN A 506 27.46 10.71 -23.36
N LEU A 507 26.78 11.79 -23.75
CA LEU A 507 25.65 12.35 -22.99
C LEU A 507 24.56 11.30 -22.78
N VAL A 508 24.05 10.70 -23.86
CA VAL A 508 22.99 9.67 -23.78
C VAL A 508 23.40 8.49 -22.89
N VAL A 509 24.63 8.00 -23.02
CA VAL A 509 25.11 6.85 -22.25
C VAL A 509 25.34 7.23 -20.78
N THR A 510 25.96 8.37 -20.50
CA THR A 510 26.24 8.82 -19.12
C THR A 510 24.95 9.11 -18.37
N THR A 511 23.98 9.76 -19.00
CA THR A 511 22.64 10.01 -18.44
C THR A 511 21.95 8.70 -18.08
N LEU A 512 22.04 7.69 -18.95
CA LEU A 512 21.49 6.36 -18.68
C LEU A 512 22.22 5.67 -17.52
N ASP A 513 23.55 5.71 -17.50
CA ASP A 513 24.36 5.07 -16.46
C ASP A 513 24.05 5.67 -15.08
N LEU A 514 23.96 7.01 -14.98
CA LEU A 514 23.59 7.70 -13.75
C LEU A 514 22.19 7.33 -13.29
N PHE A 515 21.21 7.35 -14.21
CA PHE A 515 19.82 7.05 -13.90
C PHE A 515 19.63 5.60 -13.43
N ALA A 516 20.21 4.63 -14.14
CA ALA A 516 20.10 3.21 -13.79
C ALA A 516 20.83 2.89 -12.48
N ALA A 517 22.07 3.40 -12.32
CA ALA A 517 22.87 3.16 -11.11
C ALA A 517 22.22 3.77 -9.86
N GLY A 518 21.77 5.02 -9.93
CA GLY A 518 21.14 5.71 -8.79
C GLY A 518 19.80 5.10 -8.40
N THR A 519 19.03 4.59 -9.37
CA THR A 519 17.72 3.98 -9.12
C THR A 519 17.80 2.61 -8.47
N GLU A 520 18.47 1.66 -9.12
CA GLU A 520 18.34 0.24 -8.79
C GLU A 520 19.15 -0.13 -7.54
N THR A 521 20.36 0.43 -7.39
CA THR A 521 21.25 0.06 -6.27
C THR A 521 20.72 0.56 -4.91
N VAL A 522 20.27 1.82 -4.85
CA VAL A 522 19.73 2.41 -3.61
C VAL A 522 18.38 1.79 -3.26
N SER A 523 17.46 1.63 -4.23
CA SER A 523 16.17 0.99 -3.96
C SER A 523 16.31 -0.48 -3.53
N THR A 524 17.30 -1.21 -4.07
CA THR A 524 17.61 -2.59 -3.64
C THR A 524 18.19 -2.62 -2.23
N THR A 525 19.06 -1.67 -1.88
CA THR A 525 19.59 -1.53 -0.50
C THR A 525 18.47 -1.24 0.50
N LEU A 526 17.53 -0.35 0.17
CA LEU A 526 16.33 -0.08 1.00
C LEU A 526 15.49 -1.34 1.19
N ARG A 527 15.31 -2.15 0.14
CA ARG A 527 14.58 -3.42 0.20
C ARG A 527 15.27 -4.44 1.12
N TYR A 528 16.60 -4.54 1.08
CA TYR A 528 17.34 -5.37 2.04
C TYR A 528 17.19 -4.85 3.46
N GLY A 529 17.32 -3.54 3.68
CA GLY A 529 17.20 -2.96 5.01
C GLY A 529 15.86 -3.28 5.66
N LEU A 530 14.73 -3.16 4.94
CA LEU A 530 13.44 -3.57 5.51
C LEU A 530 13.38 -5.07 5.83
N LEU A 531 13.93 -5.95 4.98
CA LEU A 531 13.99 -7.39 5.27
C LEU A 531 14.81 -7.68 6.54
N ILE A 532 15.93 -6.97 6.69
CA ILE A 532 16.81 -7.07 7.85
C ILE A 532 16.09 -6.59 9.11
N PHE A 533 15.39 -5.46 9.08
CA PHE A 533 14.58 -5.01 10.22
C PHE A 533 13.49 -6.01 10.58
N LEU A 534 12.78 -6.54 9.58
CA LEU A 534 11.75 -7.56 9.80
C LEU A 534 12.29 -8.85 10.42
N LYS A 535 13.52 -9.24 10.10
CA LYS A 535 14.20 -10.41 10.67
C LYS A 535 14.82 -10.14 12.05
N ASN A 536 15.16 -8.88 12.35
CA ASN A 536 15.84 -8.45 13.57
C ASN A 536 15.02 -7.33 14.26
N PRO A 537 13.85 -7.65 14.87
CA PRO A 537 12.98 -6.65 15.49
C PRO A 537 13.66 -5.84 16.60
N GLU A 538 14.66 -6.40 17.28
CA GLU A 538 15.47 -5.72 18.27
C GLU A 538 16.33 -4.60 17.68
N VAL A 539 16.79 -4.75 16.43
CA VAL A 539 17.51 -3.70 15.71
C VAL A 539 16.54 -2.57 15.34
N GLU A 540 15.34 -2.91 14.87
CA GLU A 540 14.27 -1.94 14.57
C GLU A 540 13.89 -1.14 15.82
N GLU A 541 13.63 -1.81 16.94
CA GLU A 541 13.23 -1.19 18.20
C GLU A 541 14.30 -0.23 18.73
N ARG A 542 15.57 -0.64 18.69
CA ARG A 542 16.68 0.21 19.15
C ARG A 542 16.91 1.40 18.21
N THR A 543 16.62 1.25 16.92
CA THR A 543 16.63 2.35 15.94
C THR A 543 15.48 3.33 16.21
N HIS A 544 14.27 2.82 16.52
CA HIS A 544 13.13 3.65 16.93
C HIS A 544 13.44 4.50 18.15
N GLN A 545 14.05 3.91 19.18
CA GLN A 545 14.42 4.62 20.40
C GLN A 545 15.39 5.79 20.12
N GLU A 546 16.36 5.60 19.23
CA GLU A 546 17.28 6.67 18.84
C GLU A 546 16.59 7.77 18.02
N ILE A 547 15.72 7.40 17.07
CA ILE A 547 14.89 8.34 16.30
C ILE A 547 14.03 9.20 17.24
N ASP A 548 13.32 8.55 18.18
CA ASP A 548 12.41 9.24 19.10
C ASP A 548 13.17 10.21 20.01
N ARG A 549 14.37 9.82 20.46
CA ARG A 549 15.23 10.66 21.31
C ARG A 549 15.80 11.88 20.57
N VAL A 550 16.26 11.71 19.33
CA VAL A 550 17.02 12.76 18.60
C VAL A 550 16.12 13.64 17.75
N ILE A 551 15.13 13.04 17.08
CA ILE A 551 14.27 13.71 16.11
C ILE A 551 12.88 13.98 16.70
N GLY A 552 12.36 13.03 17.46
CA GLY A 552 10.96 13.02 17.91
C GLY A 552 10.00 12.62 16.80
N LYS A 553 8.69 12.70 17.05
CA LYS A 553 7.64 12.19 16.14
C LYS A 553 7.02 13.25 15.21
N SER A 554 7.29 14.53 15.45
CA SER A 554 6.65 15.66 14.74
C SER A 554 7.55 16.34 13.71
N ARG A 555 8.87 16.40 13.97
CA ARG A 555 9.85 17.04 13.09
C ARG A 555 10.32 16.08 12.01
N GLN A 556 10.46 16.57 10.77
CA GLN A 556 11.02 15.79 9.67
C GLN A 556 12.53 15.52 9.89
N PRO A 557 13.03 14.30 9.61
CA PRO A 557 14.45 13.99 9.62
C PRO A 557 15.23 14.84 8.62
N CYS A 558 16.43 15.28 8.99
CA CYS A 558 17.35 15.99 8.11
C CYS A 558 18.79 15.49 8.29
N MET A 559 19.70 15.93 7.42
CA MET A 559 21.09 15.45 7.45
C MET A 559 21.86 15.89 8.71
N ASP A 560 21.45 16.96 9.38
CA ASP A 560 22.05 17.42 10.64
C ASP A 560 21.81 16.45 11.81
N ASP A 561 20.85 15.53 11.64
CA ASP A 561 20.53 14.51 12.64
C ASP A 561 21.52 13.34 12.61
N ARG A 562 22.12 13.07 11.44
CA ARG A 562 22.99 11.90 11.21
C ARG A 562 24.14 11.80 12.21
N SER A 563 24.79 12.92 12.53
CA SER A 563 25.91 12.96 13.49
C SER A 563 25.49 12.66 14.94
N LYS A 564 24.20 12.76 15.25
CA LYS A 564 23.61 12.53 16.58
C LYS A 564 22.98 11.14 16.71
N MET A 565 22.99 10.35 15.64
CA MET A 565 22.34 9.04 15.54
C MET A 565 23.36 7.93 15.22
N PRO A 566 24.38 7.71 16.08
CA PRO A 566 25.46 6.77 15.80
C PRO A 566 24.98 5.33 15.58
N TYR A 567 23.92 4.90 16.27
CA TYR A 567 23.42 3.54 16.11
C TYR A 567 22.72 3.33 14.77
N THR A 568 21.86 4.25 14.37
CA THR A 568 21.17 4.24 13.08
C THR A 568 22.16 4.28 11.93
N GLU A 569 23.22 5.10 12.08
CA GLU A 569 24.32 5.16 11.12
C GLU A 569 25.06 3.81 11.00
N ALA A 570 25.32 3.15 12.12
CA ALA A 570 25.94 1.82 12.16
C ALA A 570 25.04 0.75 11.52
N VAL A 571 23.73 0.79 11.76
CA VAL A 571 22.75 -0.09 11.13
C VAL A 571 22.75 0.08 9.61
N ILE A 572 22.78 1.31 9.09
CA ILE A 572 22.82 1.58 7.65
C ILE A 572 24.11 1.03 7.03
N HIS A 573 25.25 1.21 7.69
CA HIS A 573 26.52 0.66 7.23
C HIS A 573 26.51 -0.87 7.21
N GLU A 574 25.96 -1.49 8.25
CA GLU A 574 25.84 -2.95 8.32
C GLU A 574 24.86 -3.48 7.25
N ILE A 575 23.77 -2.77 6.94
CA ILE A 575 22.88 -3.12 5.83
C ILE A 575 23.65 -3.11 4.50
N GLN A 576 24.49 -2.11 4.28
CA GLN A 576 25.30 -2.02 3.06
C GLN A 576 26.36 -3.12 2.98
N ARG A 577 27.02 -3.46 4.09
CA ARG A 577 28.00 -4.55 4.18
C ARG A 577 27.32 -5.90 3.91
N PHE A 578 26.22 -6.17 4.60
CA PHE A 578 25.52 -7.45 4.56
C PHE A 578 24.83 -7.69 3.21
N SER A 579 24.17 -6.66 2.64
CA SER A 579 23.49 -6.80 1.34
C SER A 579 24.44 -7.02 0.18
N ASP A 580 25.69 -6.56 0.29
CA ASP A 580 26.78 -6.77 -0.69
C ASP A 580 26.29 -6.64 -2.14
N ILE A 581 25.68 -5.49 -2.46
CA ILE A 581 24.83 -5.35 -3.66
C ILE A 581 25.56 -5.68 -4.96
N ILE A 582 26.86 -5.38 -5.07
CA ILE A 582 27.68 -5.64 -6.26
C ILE A 582 28.94 -6.44 -5.86
N PRO A 583 28.82 -7.77 -5.67
CA PRO A 583 29.85 -8.59 -5.02
C PRO A 583 31.18 -8.64 -5.79
N LEU A 584 31.11 -8.64 -7.13
CA LEU A 584 32.27 -8.74 -8.02
C LEU A 584 32.81 -7.39 -8.51
N ASN A 585 32.26 -6.28 -8.00
CA ASN A 585 32.53 -4.93 -8.51
C ASN A 585 32.28 -4.82 -10.04
N VAL A 586 32.71 -3.70 -10.63
CA VAL A 586 32.82 -3.56 -12.09
C VAL A 586 34.23 -3.98 -12.52
N LEU A 587 34.35 -4.74 -13.61
CA LEU A 587 35.64 -5.20 -14.17
C LEU A 587 36.65 -4.07 -14.37
N HIS A 588 37.89 -4.30 -13.98
CA HIS A 588 39.05 -3.44 -14.23
C HIS A 588 39.96 -4.07 -15.28
N SER A 589 40.84 -3.27 -15.89
CA SER A 589 41.91 -3.76 -16.76
C SER A 589 43.23 -3.07 -16.45
N VAL A 590 44.33 -3.82 -16.46
CA VAL A 590 45.67 -3.30 -16.19
C VAL A 590 46.13 -2.40 -17.33
N THR A 591 46.48 -1.15 -17.04
CA THR A 591 46.77 -0.15 -18.07
C THR A 591 48.20 -0.20 -18.62
N ARG A 592 49.12 -0.84 -17.90
CA ARG A 592 50.52 -1.09 -18.27
C ARG A 592 51.05 -2.28 -17.48
N ASP A 593 52.05 -2.98 -18.03
CA ASP A 593 52.77 -4.03 -17.31
C ASP A 593 53.16 -3.54 -15.91
N THR A 594 52.75 -4.27 -14.89
CA THR A 594 52.86 -3.83 -13.49
C THR A 594 53.33 -5.00 -12.63
N THR A 595 54.28 -4.73 -11.74
CA THR A 595 54.63 -5.68 -10.67
C THR A 595 53.75 -5.42 -9.45
N PHE A 596 52.98 -6.41 -9.02
CA PHE A 596 52.09 -6.31 -7.88
C PHE A 596 52.25 -7.53 -6.97
N ARG A 597 52.64 -7.31 -5.71
CA ARG A 597 52.93 -8.36 -4.70
C ARG A 597 53.84 -9.48 -5.23
N GLY A 598 54.85 -9.13 -6.04
CA GLY A 598 55.80 -10.07 -6.63
C GLY A 598 55.36 -10.72 -7.95
N TYR A 599 54.13 -10.48 -8.41
CA TYR A 599 53.64 -10.96 -9.70
C TYR A 599 53.80 -9.89 -10.78
N THR A 600 54.25 -10.30 -11.97
CA THR A 600 54.20 -9.45 -13.17
C THR A 600 52.86 -9.64 -13.85
N ILE A 601 52.03 -8.59 -13.84
CA ILE A 601 50.70 -8.57 -14.44
C ILE A 601 50.78 -7.76 -15.74
N PRO A 602 50.50 -8.36 -16.91
CA PRO A 602 50.64 -7.69 -18.19
C PRO A 602 49.53 -6.65 -18.44
N LYS A 603 49.85 -5.66 -19.26
CA LYS A 603 48.90 -4.69 -19.80
C LYS A 603 47.74 -5.41 -20.51
N GLY A 604 46.53 -4.93 -20.27
CA GLY A 604 45.30 -5.45 -20.86
C GLY A 604 44.72 -6.65 -20.13
N MET A 605 45.37 -7.18 -19.09
CA MET A 605 44.78 -8.22 -18.25
C MET A 605 43.60 -7.66 -17.46
N ASP A 606 42.45 -8.32 -17.57
CA ASP A 606 41.27 -8.00 -16.77
C ASP A 606 41.45 -8.43 -15.31
N VAL A 607 40.93 -7.60 -14.41
CA VAL A 607 41.00 -7.78 -12.96
C VAL A 607 39.59 -7.68 -12.40
N ILE A 608 39.19 -8.69 -11.63
CA ILE A 608 37.92 -8.74 -10.91
C ILE A 608 38.20 -8.50 -9.42
N PRO A 609 37.89 -7.31 -8.89
CA PRO A 609 37.95 -7.07 -7.46
C PRO A 609 36.73 -7.73 -6.79
N VAL A 610 36.95 -8.80 -6.03
CA VAL A 610 35.89 -9.48 -5.27
C VAL A 610 35.64 -8.71 -3.97
N LEU A 611 34.75 -7.72 -3.98
CA LEU A 611 34.44 -6.90 -2.81
C LEU A 611 33.88 -7.73 -1.66
N SER A 612 33.09 -8.77 -1.95
CA SER A 612 32.57 -9.70 -0.96
C SER A 612 33.67 -10.27 -0.05
N SER A 613 34.85 -10.56 -0.61
CA SER A 613 35.96 -11.13 0.17
C SER A 613 36.46 -10.19 1.28
N VAL A 614 36.30 -8.87 1.09
CA VAL A 614 36.69 -7.85 2.07
C VAL A 614 35.54 -7.59 3.05
N LEU A 615 34.29 -7.55 2.55
CA LEU A 615 33.10 -7.31 3.37
C LEU A 615 32.73 -8.47 4.32
N TYR A 616 33.30 -9.65 4.05
CA TYR A 616 33.15 -10.86 4.87
C TYR A 616 34.48 -11.36 5.47
N ASP A 617 35.52 -10.52 5.52
CA ASP A 617 36.78 -10.90 6.17
C ASP A 617 36.58 -11.02 7.70
N GLU A 618 36.67 -12.25 8.21
CA GLU A 618 36.52 -12.58 9.64
C GLU A 618 37.51 -11.84 10.55
N LYS A 619 38.64 -11.35 10.01
CA LYS A 619 39.61 -10.55 10.76
C LYS A 619 39.14 -9.11 10.98
N MET A 620 38.26 -8.63 10.10
CA MET A 620 37.77 -7.25 10.10
C MET A 620 36.35 -7.16 10.66
N PHE A 621 35.55 -8.22 10.51
CA PHE A 621 34.17 -8.32 10.99
C PHE A 621 33.99 -9.63 11.77
N GLY A 622 33.48 -9.57 13.00
CA GLY A 622 33.28 -10.75 13.83
C GLY A 622 31.99 -11.47 13.44
N CYS A 623 32.05 -12.78 13.12
CA CYS A 623 30.89 -13.51 12.60
C CYS A 623 30.23 -12.80 11.38
N PRO A 624 30.97 -12.57 10.28
CA PRO A 624 30.52 -11.71 9.16
C PRO A 624 29.24 -12.18 8.46
N GLU A 625 28.89 -13.45 8.60
CA GLU A 625 27.64 -14.06 8.12
C GLU A 625 26.40 -13.64 8.93
N SER A 626 26.59 -13.05 10.11
CA SER A 626 25.53 -12.49 10.94
C SER A 626 25.42 -10.99 10.74
N PHE A 627 24.20 -10.47 10.83
CA PHE A 627 23.96 -9.04 10.80
C PHE A 627 24.23 -8.46 12.20
N ASP A 628 25.28 -7.67 12.36
CA ASP A 628 25.62 -7.04 13.64
C ASP A 628 26.02 -5.56 13.46
N PRO A 629 25.17 -4.60 13.85
CA PRO A 629 25.51 -3.18 13.81
C PRO A 629 26.75 -2.82 14.65
N ASN A 630 27.15 -3.64 15.63
CA ASN A 630 28.33 -3.36 16.45
C ASN A 630 29.64 -3.41 15.65
N HIS A 631 29.65 -3.98 14.44
CA HIS A 631 30.76 -3.85 13.49
C HIS A 631 31.18 -2.41 13.18
N PHE A 632 30.25 -1.47 13.37
CA PHE A 632 30.44 -0.04 13.10
C PHE A 632 30.33 0.82 14.37
N MET A 633 30.50 0.21 15.54
CA MET A 633 30.42 0.90 16.84
C MET A 633 31.75 0.78 17.60
N ASP A 634 32.11 1.82 18.35
CA ASP A 634 33.18 1.72 19.35
C ASP A 634 32.65 1.34 20.74
N GLY A 635 33.57 1.09 21.68
CA GLY A 635 33.22 0.73 23.07
C GLY A 635 32.47 1.81 23.85
N ASN A 636 32.40 3.05 23.34
CA ASN A 636 31.65 4.16 23.93
C ASN A 636 30.26 4.34 23.31
N GLY A 637 29.86 3.47 22.37
CA GLY A 637 28.60 3.57 21.67
C GLY A 637 28.57 4.66 20.58
N SER A 638 29.73 5.14 20.13
CA SER A 638 29.83 6.06 18.99
C SER A 638 30.05 5.31 17.68
N PHE A 639 29.66 5.93 16.58
CA PHE A 639 29.90 5.37 15.25
C PHE A 639 31.40 5.34 14.94
N LYS A 640 31.89 4.18 14.53
CA LYS A 640 33.26 3.95 14.10
C LYS A 640 33.27 3.25 12.74
N ARG A 641 33.75 3.94 11.72
CA ARG A 641 33.93 3.36 10.39
C ARG A 641 34.97 2.23 10.44
N ASN A 642 34.64 1.08 9.84
CA ASN A 642 35.57 0.00 9.59
C ASN A 642 36.31 0.25 8.26
N ASP A 643 37.64 0.13 8.24
CA ASP A 643 38.44 0.37 7.03
C ASP A 643 38.17 -0.65 5.91
N ALA A 644 37.67 -1.84 6.27
CA ALA A 644 37.23 -2.85 5.31
C ALA A 644 35.88 -2.51 4.64
N PHE A 645 35.19 -1.46 5.09
CA PHE A 645 33.91 -1.04 4.53
C PHE A 645 34.08 -0.35 3.17
N MET A 646 33.90 -1.11 2.09
CA MET A 646 34.08 -0.66 0.72
C MET A 646 32.92 -1.04 -0.23
N PRO A 647 31.63 -0.86 0.15
CA PRO A 647 30.51 -1.21 -0.73
C PRO A 647 30.43 -0.35 -2.01
N PHE A 648 31.12 0.80 -2.02
CA PHE A 648 31.23 1.71 -3.16
C PHE A 648 32.58 1.61 -3.89
N SER A 649 33.36 0.55 -3.62
CA SER A 649 34.75 0.40 -4.07
C SER A 649 35.66 1.50 -3.47
N THR A 650 36.90 1.60 -3.96
CA THR A 650 37.88 2.61 -3.53
C THR A 650 38.79 3.08 -4.67
N GLY A 651 39.55 4.15 -4.45
CA GLY A 651 40.52 4.70 -5.39
C GLY A 651 39.92 5.50 -6.54
N LYS A 652 40.62 5.56 -7.68
CA LYS A 652 40.26 6.42 -8.83
C LYS A 652 38.93 6.07 -9.51
N ARG A 653 38.35 4.91 -9.18
CA ARG A 653 37.08 4.40 -9.73
C ARG A 653 36.04 4.18 -8.62
N ILE A 654 36.20 4.88 -7.48
CA ILE A 654 35.17 4.92 -6.43
C ILE A 654 33.85 5.42 -7.00
N CYS A 655 32.73 4.86 -6.52
CA CYS A 655 31.40 5.23 -7.00
C CYS A 655 31.16 6.74 -6.86
N PRO A 656 30.81 7.46 -7.95
CA PRO A 656 30.53 8.89 -7.86
C PRO A 656 29.27 9.21 -7.04
N GLY A 657 28.37 8.24 -6.85
CA GLY A 657 27.12 8.38 -6.12
C GLY A 657 27.20 8.10 -4.62
N GLU A 658 28.36 7.75 -4.05
CA GLU A 658 28.52 7.33 -2.64
C GLU A 658 27.82 8.30 -1.66
N ARG A 659 28.09 9.60 -1.79
CA ARG A 659 27.51 10.61 -0.89
C ARG A 659 26.00 10.73 -1.03
N LEU A 660 25.49 10.72 -2.26
CA LEU A 660 24.06 10.82 -2.52
C LEU A 660 23.32 9.59 -1.99
N ALA A 661 23.84 8.40 -2.27
CA ALA A 661 23.29 7.15 -1.76
C ALA A 661 23.26 7.12 -0.22
N GLY A 662 24.34 7.56 0.45
CA GLY A 662 24.36 7.66 1.91
C GLY A 662 23.29 8.61 2.48
N MET A 663 23.06 9.76 1.83
CA MET A 663 21.99 10.69 2.22
C MET A 663 20.60 10.08 2.02
N GLU A 664 20.37 9.46 0.86
CA GLU A 664 19.09 8.81 0.55
C GLU A 664 18.77 7.70 1.54
N LEU A 665 19.72 6.79 1.79
CA LEU A 665 19.52 5.68 2.72
C LEU A 665 19.18 6.18 4.12
N PHE A 666 19.95 7.13 4.64
CA PHE A 666 19.68 7.74 5.95
C PHE A 666 18.27 8.33 6.00
N LEU A 667 17.97 9.27 5.11
CA LEU A 667 16.69 9.98 5.13
C LEU A 667 15.50 9.06 4.89
N PHE A 668 15.60 8.10 3.97
CA PHE A 668 14.51 7.15 3.71
C PHE A 668 14.26 6.24 4.91
N PHE A 669 15.29 5.58 5.45
CA PHE A 669 15.11 4.69 6.61
C PHE A 669 14.57 5.46 7.83
N THR A 670 15.15 6.62 8.16
CA THR A 670 14.69 7.40 9.31
C THR A 670 13.26 7.90 9.12
N ASN A 671 12.87 8.35 7.92
CA ASN A 671 11.49 8.77 7.66
C ASN A 671 10.50 7.62 7.78
N ILE A 672 10.85 6.45 7.25
CA ILE A 672 9.99 5.27 7.31
C ILE A 672 9.81 4.83 8.76
N LEU A 673 10.92 4.62 9.49
CA LEU A 673 10.91 4.13 10.87
C LEU A 673 10.42 5.18 11.88
N GLN A 674 10.50 6.47 11.57
CA GLN A 674 9.84 7.49 12.40
C GLN A 674 8.32 7.34 12.35
N ASN A 675 7.76 6.97 11.19
CA ASN A 675 6.32 6.98 10.97
C ASN A 675 5.68 5.59 11.11
N PHE A 676 6.45 4.51 10.97
CA PHE A 676 5.93 3.15 10.88
C PHE A 676 6.80 2.13 11.63
N SER A 677 6.13 1.17 12.27
CA SER A 677 6.72 -0.10 12.66
C SER A 677 6.46 -1.12 11.56
N LEU A 678 7.44 -1.97 11.30
CA LEU A 678 7.40 -2.97 10.23
C LEU A 678 6.83 -4.28 10.78
N LYS A 679 5.97 -4.93 10.00
CA LYS A 679 5.47 -6.28 10.33
C LYS A 679 5.44 -7.14 9.08
N ALA A 680 6.02 -8.34 9.17
CA ALA A 680 6.01 -9.28 8.07
C ALA A 680 4.58 -9.74 7.77
N ALA A 681 4.23 -9.90 6.50
CA ALA A 681 2.92 -10.45 6.12
C ALA A 681 2.81 -11.92 6.60
N ASN A 682 3.88 -12.69 6.34
CA ASN A 682 4.04 -14.08 6.76
C ASN A 682 4.81 -14.17 8.09
N ASN A 683 4.91 -15.37 8.68
CA ASN A 683 5.58 -15.56 9.97
C ASN A 683 7.07 -15.10 9.89
N SER A 684 7.52 -14.29 10.85
CA SER A 684 8.85 -13.65 10.86
C SER A 684 10.01 -14.65 10.92
N ASP A 685 9.77 -15.84 11.51
CA ASP A 685 10.79 -16.89 11.68
C ASP A 685 11.31 -17.46 10.34
N ASN A 686 10.59 -17.23 9.24
CA ASN A 686 10.91 -17.74 7.91
C ASN A 686 11.48 -16.68 6.95
N ILE A 687 11.94 -15.52 7.46
CA ILE A 687 12.52 -14.48 6.59
C ILE A 687 13.91 -14.92 6.12
N ASP A 688 13.99 -15.22 4.83
CA ASP A 688 15.22 -15.56 4.13
C ASP A 688 15.90 -14.28 3.61
N LEU A 689 17.16 -14.06 4.03
CA LEU A 689 17.97 -12.92 3.59
C LEU A 689 18.88 -13.29 2.41
N THR A 690 18.87 -14.56 1.97
CA THR A 690 19.68 -14.96 0.82
C THR A 690 19.17 -14.28 -0.46
N PRO A 691 20.08 -13.86 -1.35
CA PRO A 691 19.68 -13.25 -2.61
C PRO A 691 18.93 -14.25 -3.49
N GLU A 692 17.82 -13.82 -4.10
CA GLU A 692 17.12 -14.57 -5.15
C GLU A 692 18.05 -14.84 -6.35
N MET A 693 18.90 -13.85 -6.66
CA MET A 693 19.89 -13.92 -7.73
C MET A 693 21.16 -13.20 -7.29
N SER A 694 22.30 -13.81 -7.61
CA SER A 694 23.63 -13.28 -7.35
C SER A 694 24.48 -13.45 -8.61
N GLY A 695 24.61 -12.36 -9.38
CA GLY A 695 25.38 -12.31 -10.62
C GLY A 695 26.12 -10.99 -10.71
N PHE A 696 25.61 -10.06 -11.53
CA PHE A 696 26.05 -8.67 -11.48
C PHE A 696 25.75 -8.00 -10.13
N GLY A 697 24.57 -8.27 -9.56
CA GLY A 697 24.24 -7.82 -8.21
C GLY A 697 23.43 -8.82 -7.41
N ASN A 698 23.39 -8.61 -6.09
CA ASN A 698 22.57 -9.38 -5.15
C ASN A 698 21.16 -8.80 -5.10
N ILE A 699 20.18 -9.55 -5.60
CA ILE A 699 18.77 -9.12 -5.63
C ILE A 699 18.01 -9.82 -4.49
N PRO A 700 17.35 -9.08 -3.58
CA PRO A 700 16.63 -9.69 -2.47
C PRO A 700 15.38 -10.40 -2.99
N GLN A 701 14.96 -11.43 -2.24
CA GLN A 701 13.69 -12.10 -2.50
C GLN A 701 12.52 -11.11 -2.52
N ALA A 702 11.46 -11.44 -3.26
CA ALA A 702 10.22 -10.68 -3.19
C ALA A 702 9.50 -10.98 -1.88
N TYR A 703 9.07 -9.95 -1.17
CA TYR A 703 8.34 -10.08 0.09
C TYR A 703 7.21 -9.05 0.18
N GLN A 704 6.29 -9.30 1.10
CA GLN A 704 5.22 -8.39 1.46
C GLN A 704 5.30 -8.05 2.94
N LEU A 705 4.98 -6.80 3.28
CA LEU A 705 4.95 -6.34 4.67
C LEU A 705 3.73 -5.45 4.93
N HIS A 706 3.45 -5.27 6.22
CA HIS A 706 2.56 -4.26 6.75
C HIS A 706 3.38 -3.13 7.37
N LEU A 707 2.97 -1.89 7.09
CA LEU A 707 3.49 -0.69 7.72
C LEU A 707 2.47 -0.24 8.76
N ILE A 708 2.79 -0.44 10.04
CA ILE A 708 1.91 -0.10 11.16
C ILE A 708 2.25 1.33 11.57
N PRO A 709 1.34 2.31 11.47
CA PRO A 709 1.63 3.68 11.89
C PRO A 709 2.08 3.71 13.36
N ARG A 710 3.19 4.37 13.64
CA ARG A 710 3.63 4.64 15.01
C ARG A 710 2.75 5.76 15.57
N LEU A 711 2.09 5.49 16.70
CA LEU A 711 1.23 6.47 17.37
C LEU A 711 2.02 7.77 17.62
N LYS A 712 1.51 8.88 17.10
CA LYS A 712 2.10 10.21 17.27
C LYS A 712 1.92 10.71 18.70
#